data_AF-A0A2N7VQ41-F1
#
_entry.id   AF-A0A2N7VQ41-F1
#
_cell.length_a   1.000
_cell.length_b   1.000
_cell.length_c   1.000
_cell.angle_alpha   90.00
_cell.angle_beta   90.00
_cell.angle_gamma   90.00
#
_symmetry.space_group_name_H-M   'P 1'
#
loop_
_entity.id
_entity.type
_entity.pdbx_description
1 polymer ?
#
loop_
_entity_poly.entity_id
_entity_poly.type
_entity_poly.pdbx_seq_one_letter_code
_entity_poly.pdbx_strand_id
1 'polypeptide(L)'
;MTVTTTNSRISYIGDGTSVAFPFPYYFLAPTDIDVFLDSTEQQGGFTVTGAGSTQGGTVTFTVAPAVGVSILLVRSPDLLQSTDFPSNDPFPADSVERGLDKLTMIAQKLTEDESRSVRFPLVEVIDGQLPLAGQRANKAYAFDVNGNPTFLPLPSSLGAGDLNWENGIDGTRGFKTGADFTPNVTAQLTLSRSPGNDANVWVYWDGTPQTDFSISGSKLNFPTAIPNGVSVVNVRIGTTLSLNVPATQSVGDDQINWNGILARTVGSYTELRALSKTRYDRALYVGSAPGSIYQLDGADTTSVDDGFLVIVASDGGRWKRLDKTVMTPEMFNAQGGTADDTLAFQAMAAVLRVLGGGVVIISQPHNVFTTPVAAGATLMDLTGCRGVTVIYERGGLINAVYPNGTTNIATAWIYVFNDVQGFKAINARLTANSNIPTVSGVVHFAVSTTGLANPQSYNLEFENVNQAGGLGGLIVYPSGTSNAHAARIRMTGSFNGTFYPANLQANGDDFVGDYIVRNCGRGYFMYNASNHDVSVDSNNGTAFDDIDISCYTDQTFRETSNIHVRYKNYGSASIGNAVAINFVQSDATSRPAIMHGIHIEYDMFLGTYPGAYLAINKYNSGSPGAPGAPDDTARGYDLYDVTISGNANGNAVQNCVQAFTSSNWTGERVRDIKFKNLNMVAAAGSFFALDGRGFMTSTGALLFENVNIAPADSLVNIPQNVLMYRNATFSTGRRDGDVTGNWIITYPSPGIAHVATKTPVPIAPGGTQVQLPFSDKRGTNPAVFYAPIGGAVTVALNYNTAQTFTLSHNGAGALNFNISADIYV
;
A
#
# COMPACT_ATOMS: atom_id res chain seq x y z
N MET A 1 39.54 44.57 98.99
CA MET A 1 38.98 45.04 97.70
C MET A 1 38.38 43.81 97.06
N THR A 2 37.23 43.91 96.40
CA THR A 2 36.54 42.73 95.87
C THR A 2 35.88 43.10 94.55
N VAL A 3 35.92 42.23 93.54
CA VAL A 3 35.15 42.38 92.30
C VAL A 3 33.66 42.28 92.61
N THR A 4 32.95 43.41 92.57
CA THR A 4 31.50 43.49 92.90
C THR A 4 30.61 43.79 91.69
N THR A 5 31.18 43.89 90.48
CA THR A 5 30.47 44.18 89.24
C THR A 5 30.73 43.09 88.19
N THR A 6 29.74 42.84 87.33
CA THR A 6 29.86 42.00 86.13
C THR A 6 30.29 42.80 84.90
N ASN A 7 30.37 44.13 85.01
CA ASN A 7 30.86 44.97 83.91
C ASN A 7 32.36 44.70 83.70
N SER A 8 32.72 44.22 82.51
CA SER A 8 34.10 43.99 82.07
C SER A 8 34.51 44.90 80.92
N ARG A 9 33.57 45.68 80.36
CA ARG A 9 33.81 46.48 79.16
C ARG A 9 32.93 47.72 79.10
N ILE A 10 33.34 48.69 78.29
CA ILE A 10 32.56 49.89 77.99
C ILE A 10 32.93 50.41 76.60
N SER A 11 31.98 51.03 75.91
CA SER A 11 32.20 51.64 74.59
C SER A 11 31.89 53.13 74.60
N TYR A 12 32.69 53.89 73.85
CA TYR A 12 32.52 55.31 73.57
C TYR A 12 32.55 55.55 72.05
N ILE A 13 32.12 56.74 71.63
CA ILE A 13 32.32 57.25 70.28
C ILE A 13 33.25 58.46 70.37
N GLY A 14 34.30 58.46 69.56
CA GLY A 14 35.21 59.60 69.46
C GLY A 14 34.49 60.85 68.98
N ASP A 15 34.78 61.98 69.61
CA ASP A 15 34.29 63.32 69.25
C ASP A 15 35.39 64.16 68.56
N GLY A 16 36.57 63.58 68.33
CA GLY A 16 37.75 64.25 67.77
C GLY A 16 38.49 65.17 68.74
N THR A 17 38.07 65.29 70.01
CA THR A 17 38.63 66.25 70.98
C THR A 17 38.92 65.67 72.37
N SER A 18 38.08 64.77 72.87
CA SER A 18 38.23 64.11 74.16
C SER A 18 39.35 63.07 74.13
N VAL A 19 40.24 63.15 75.11
CA VAL A 19 41.37 62.21 75.25
C VAL A 19 41.20 61.23 76.41
N ALA A 20 40.40 61.56 77.42
CA ALA A 20 40.23 60.76 78.63
C ALA A 20 38.87 60.05 78.66
N PHE A 21 38.89 58.73 78.75
CA PHE A 21 37.73 57.86 78.73
C PHE A 21 37.71 57.01 80.01
N PRO A 22 36.89 57.37 81.01
CA PRO A 22 36.81 56.61 82.27
C PRO A 22 36.13 55.26 82.05
N PHE A 23 36.33 54.31 82.95
CA PHE A 23 35.57 53.05 82.95
C PHE A 23 35.33 52.58 84.39
N PRO A 24 34.11 52.09 84.74
CA PRO A 24 33.69 51.94 86.13
C PRO A 24 33.96 50.55 86.72
N TYR A 25 34.95 49.80 86.21
CA TYR A 25 35.20 48.42 86.64
C TYR A 25 36.63 48.20 87.15
N TYR A 26 36.74 47.46 88.26
CA TYR A 26 37.98 47.16 88.96
C TYR A 26 38.98 46.34 88.11
N PHE A 27 40.27 46.63 88.20
CA PHE A 27 41.35 45.96 87.46
C PHE A 27 42.67 46.05 88.25
N LEU A 28 43.64 45.16 87.99
CA LEU A 28 44.81 44.96 88.86
C LEU A 28 46.09 45.60 88.34
N ALA A 29 46.25 45.70 87.02
CA ALA A 29 47.38 46.32 86.36
C ALA A 29 46.92 47.09 85.10
N PRO A 30 47.61 48.18 84.71
CA PRO A 30 47.31 48.90 83.46
C PRO A 30 47.24 48.01 82.21
N THR A 31 48.01 46.92 82.18
CA THR A 31 48.04 45.92 81.10
C THR A 31 46.83 45.00 81.07
N ASP A 32 45.95 45.05 82.07
CA ASP A 32 44.72 44.25 82.10
C ASP A 32 43.57 44.92 81.32
N ILE A 33 43.83 46.00 80.59
CA ILE A 33 42.82 46.73 79.81
C ILE A 33 43.23 46.76 78.34
N ASP A 34 42.49 46.03 77.52
CA ASP A 34 42.60 46.06 76.06
C ASP A 34 41.80 47.25 75.53
N VAL A 35 42.38 47.99 74.59
CA VAL A 35 41.79 49.18 74.00
C VAL A 35 41.65 48.97 72.50
N PHE A 36 40.46 49.17 71.97
CA PHE A 36 40.17 49.02 70.54
C PHE A 36 39.65 50.34 69.97
N LEU A 37 40.09 50.65 68.74
CA LEU A 37 39.55 51.71 67.89
C LEU A 37 39.03 51.05 66.60
N ASP A 38 37.73 51.18 66.32
CA ASP A 38 37.05 50.55 65.17
C ASP A 38 37.41 49.06 65.00
N SER A 39 37.34 48.31 66.10
CA SER A 39 37.70 46.88 66.18
C SER A 39 39.20 46.55 66.02
N THR A 40 40.07 47.56 65.90
CA THR A 40 41.53 47.38 65.86
C THR A 40 42.11 47.59 67.25
N GLU A 41 42.74 46.56 67.80
CA GLU A 41 43.43 46.62 69.10
C GLU A 41 44.62 47.59 69.05
N GLN A 42 44.72 48.45 70.05
CA GLN A 42 45.78 49.42 70.20
C GLN A 42 46.83 48.86 71.15
N GLN A 43 48.07 48.72 70.65
CA GLN A 43 49.22 48.26 71.44
C GLN A 43 49.94 49.42 72.17
N GLY A 44 49.51 50.67 71.94
CA GLY A 44 50.12 51.87 72.51
C GLY A 44 49.35 53.14 72.11
N GLY A 45 49.90 54.30 72.43
CA GLY A 45 49.26 55.60 72.15
C GLY A 45 48.24 56.03 73.20
N PHE A 46 48.11 55.30 74.31
CA PHE A 46 47.29 55.64 75.47
C PHE A 46 48.00 55.26 76.78
N THR A 47 47.52 55.78 77.89
CA THR A 47 47.89 55.35 79.25
C THR A 47 46.65 54.92 80.02
N VAL A 48 46.80 53.95 80.92
CA VAL A 48 45.72 53.46 81.78
C VAL A 48 46.07 53.77 83.23
N THR A 49 45.19 54.47 83.92
CA THR A 49 45.35 54.84 85.33
C THR A 49 44.20 54.30 86.17
N GLY A 50 44.39 54.17 87.49
CA GLY A 50 43.39 53.64 88.42
C GLY A 50 43.54 52.15 88.75
N ALA A 51 44.69 51.52 88.41
CA ALA A 51 44.93 50.12 88.75
C ALA A 51 44.88 49.93 90.28
N GLY A 52 44.16 48.92 90.74
CA GLY A 52 43.91 48.72 92.17
C GLY A 52 42.77 49.58 92.75
N SER A 53 42.10 50.43 91.98
CA SER A 53 40.92 51.19 92.46
C SER A 53 39.61 50.46 92.15
N THR A 54 38.78 50.20 93.18
CA THR A 54 37.47 49.56 93.01
C THR A 54 36.46 50.39 92.21
N GLN A 55 36.71 51.70 92.06
CA GLN A 55 35.89 52.61 91.24
C GLN A 55 36.24 52.53 89.74
N GLY A 56 37.23 51.71 89.36
CA GLY A 56 37.73 51.59 88.00
C GLY A 56 38.81 52.59 87.64
N GLY A 57 38.99 52.84 86.35
CA GLY A 57 40.14 53.57 85.82
C GLY A 57 39.79 54.56 84.71
N THR A 58 40.82 55.08 84.07
CA THR A 58 40.67 55.97 82.90
C THR A 58 41.74 55.66 81.88
N VAL A 59 41.32 55.44 80.63
CA VAL A 59 42.20 55.37 79.46
C VAL A 59 42.36 56.77 78.91
N THR A 60 43.61 57.25 78.83
CA THR A 60 43.94 58.57 78.29
C THR A 60 44.75 58.41 77.01
N PHE A 61 44.19 58.79 75.86
CA PHE A 61 44.88 58.76 74.58
C PHE A 61 45.86 59.93 74.43
N THR A 62 46.96 59.69 73.71
CA THR A 62 47.96 60.71 73.35
C THR A 62 47.43 61.63 72.25
N VAL A 63 46.54 61.11 71.40
CA VAL A 63 45.81 61.83 70.34
C VAL A 63 44.34 61.49 70.48
N ALA A 64 43.46 62.50 70.47
CA ALA A 64 42.02 62.28 70.59
C ALA A 64 41.51 61.36 69.46
N PRO A 65 40.75 60.28 69.77
CA PRO A 65 40.12 59.47 68.74
C PRO A 65 39.21 60.31 67.84
N ALA A 66 39.31 60.12 66.53
CA ALA A 66 38.58 60.93 65.54
C ALA A 66 37.05 60.79 65.67
N VAL A 67 36.32 61.77 65.12
CA VAL A 67 34.85 61.78 65.15
C VAL A 67 34.29 60.50 64.54
N GLY A 68 33.42 59.81 65.28
CA GLY A 68 32.73 58.60 64.82
C GLY A 68 33.49 57.29 65.03
N VAL A 69 34.77 57.34 65.44
CA VAL A 69 35.55 56.14 65.76
C VAL A 69 34.97 55.47 67.00
N SER A 70 34.66 54.17 66.93
CA SER A 70 34.22 53.40 68.09
C SER A 70 35.41 53.06 68.97
N ILE A 71 35.35 53.49 70.22
CA ILE A 71 36.35 53.18 71.26
C ILE A 71 35.76 52.08 72.14
N LEU A 72 36.45 50.98 72.28
CA LEU A 72 36.05 49.88 73.15
C LEU A 72 37.17 49.58 74.15
N LEU A 73 36.83 49.63 75.44
CA LEU A 73 37.73 49.31 76.54
C LEU A 73 37.26 48.01 77.18
N VAL A 74 38.15 47.01 77.30
CA VAL A 74 37.82 45.67 77.79
C VAL A 74 38.83 45.23 78.85
N ARG A 75 38.36 44.70 79.97
CA ARG A 75 39.19 44.07 80.98
C ARG A 75 39.60 42.67 80.55
N SER A 76 40.91 42.48 80.43
CA SER A 76 41.56 41.29 79.90
C SER A 76 42.78 40.96 80.77
N PRO A 77 42.60 40.44 81.99
CA PRO A 77 43.71 40.09 82.85
C PRO A 77 44.53 38.96 82.25
N ASP A 78 45.85 38.97 82.49
CA ASP A 78 46.73 37.86 82.17
C ASP A 78 46.28 36.57 82.88
N LEU A 79 46.42 35.42 82.24
CA LEU A 79 45.98 34.12 82.76
C LEU A 79 46.99 33.48 83.74
N LEU A 80 48.16 34.10 83.98
CA LEU A 80 49.17 33.57 84.91
C LEU A 80 48.93 34.02 86.37
N GLN A 81 49.19 33.14 87.34
CA GLN A 81 49.25 33.51 88.76
C GLN A 81 50.70 33.82 89.16
N SER A 82 50.96 35.07 89.54
CA SER A 82 52.31 35.55 89.92
C SER A 82 52.57 35.61 91.43
N THR A 83 51.55 35.29 92.25
CA THR A 83 51.67 35.32 93.73
C THR A 83 52.06 33.94 94.25
N ASP A 84 53.15 33.88 94.99
CA ASP A 84 53.65 32.70 95.72
C ASP A 84 53.59 32.98 97.24
N PHE A 85 53.06 32.03 98.01
CA PHE A 85 52.87 32.20 99.45
C PHE A 85 54.01 31.54 100.24
N PRO A 86 54.79 32.29 101.03
CA PRO A 86 55.81 31.71 101.90
C PRO A 86 55.18 30.88 103.02
N SER A 87 55.81 29.75 103.36
CA SER A 87 55.36 28.89 104.46
C SER A 87 55.63 29.54 105.82
N ASN A 88 54.66 29.46 106.74
CA ASN A 88 54.71 29.92 108.14
C ASN A 88 54.69 31.45 108.38
N ASP A 89 54.35 32.26 107.38
CA ASP A 89 54.08 33.69 107.57
C ASP A 89 52.63 33.98 108.02
N PRO A 90 52.36 35.15 108.64
CA PRO A 90 51.00 35.61 108.90
C PRO A 90 50.17 35.64 107.61
N PHE A 91 48.89 35.27 107.71
CA PHE A 91 47.97 35.18 106.56
C PHE A 91 47.94 36.49 105.74
N PRO A 92 48.43 36.50 104.48
CA PRO A 92 48.49 37.72 103.67
C PRO A 92 47.14 37.96 102.99
N ALA A 93 46.15 38.41 103.79
CA ALA A 93 44.77 38.58 103.36
C ALA A 93 44.63 39.38 102.06
N ASP A 94 45.39 40.47 101.89
CA ASP A 94 45.35 41.31 100.69
C ASP A 94 45.87 40.59 99.43
N SER A 95 46.93 39.78 99.56
CA SER A 95 47.49 39.01 98.45
C SER A 95 46.56 37.87 98.04
N VAL A 96 45.94 37.21 99.02
CA VAL A 96 44.93 36.18 98.78
C VAL A 96 43.71 36.77 98.07
N GLU A 97 43.16 37.86 98.60
CA GLU A 97 42.00 38.53 98.01
C GLU A 97 42.28 39.00 96.58
N ARG A 98 43.46 39.61 96.33
CA ARG A 98 43.88 40.02 94.99
C ARG A 98 43.98 38.84 94.01
N GLY A 99 44.42 37.67 94.49
CA GLY A 99 44.43 36.44 93.70
C GLY A 99 43.02 35.96 93.34
N LEU A 100 42.09 35.97 94.31
CA LEU A 100 40.68 35.61 94.10
C LEU A 100 39.96 36.58 93.17
N ASP A 101 40.24 37.88 93.28
CA ASP A 101 39.73 38.90 92.38
C ASP A 101 40.21 38.67 90.95
N LYS A 102 41.50 38.37 90.75
CA LYS A 102 42.05 38.04 89.43
C LYS A 102 41.33 36.86 88.81
N LEU A 103 41.13 35.78 89.57
CA LEU A 103 40.41 34.59 89.09
C LEU A 103 38.95 34.92 88.72
N THR A 104 38.29 35.78 89.50
CA THR A 104 36.93 36.24 89.20
C THR A 104 36.89 37.05 87.90
N MET A 105 37.87 37.92 87.65
CA MET A 105 37.98 38.68 86.40
C MET A 105 38.22 37.76 85.20
N ILE A 106 39.08 36.73 85.34
CA ILE A 106 39.32 35.71 84.30
C ILE A 106 38.02 34.95 84.00
N ALA A 107 37.26 34.55 85.02
CA ALA A 107 36.00 33.84 84.83
C ALA A 107 34.96 34.68 84.07
N GLN A 108 34.88 35.99 84.35
CA GLN A 108 34.00 36.90 83.60
C GLN A 108 34.42 37.02 82.13
N LYS A 109 35.73 37.10 81.84
CA LYS A 109 36.26 37.08 80.46
C LYS A 109 35.88 35.79 79.72
N LEU A 110 36.11 34.63 80.34
CA LEU A 110 35.79 33.34 79.73
C LEU A 110 34.29 33.18 79.42
N THR A 111 33.43 33.71 80.29
CA THR A 111 31.97 33.71 80.06
C THR A 111 31.59 34.56 78.84
N GLU A 112 32.23 35.71 78.65
CA GLU A 112 32.01 36.57 77.48
C GLU A 112 32.46 35.88 76.18
N ASP A 113 33.60 35.19 76.21
CA ASP A 113 34.11 34.43 75.06
C ASP A 113 33.22 33.23 74.72
N GLU A 114 32.74 32.51 75.73
CA GLU A 114 31.81 31.38 75.54
C GLU A 114 30.47 31.84 74.95
N SER A 115 29.94 32.98 75.39
CA SER A 115 28.66 33.53 74.90
C SER A 115 28.65 33.89 73.40
N ARG A 116 29.85 34.04 72.80
CA ARG A 116 30.04 34.39 71.38
C ARG A 116 30.52 33.20 70.54
N SER A 117 30.57 32.00 71.14
CA SER A 117 30.97 30.77 70.48
C SER A 117 29.75 30.02 69.92
N VAL A 118 29.95 29.22 68.87
CA VAL A 118 28.95 28.24 68.42
C VAL A 118 28.89 27.12 69.45
N ARG A 119 27.69 26.79 69.96
CA ARG A 119 27.51 25.83 71.06
C ARG A 119 26.48 24.77 70.73
N PHE A 120 26.79 23.54 71.11
CA PHE A 120 25.81 22.46 71.22
C PHE A 120 25.11 22.52 72.59
N PRO A 121 23.84 22.12 72.68
CA PRO A 121 23.16 21.94 73.96
C PRO A 121 23.94 21.03 74.92
N LEU A 122 23.86 21.30 76.23
CA LEU A 122 24.56 20.53 77.27
C LEU A 122 24.24 19.01 77.26
N VAL A 123 23.07 18.65 76.73
CA VAL A 123 22.60 17.26 76.66
C VAL A 123 23.24 16.45 75.53
N GLU A 124 23.97 17.10 74.61
CA GLU A 124 24.60 16.46 73.46
C GLU A 124 26.07 16.14 73.74
N VAL A 125 26.48 14.89 73.47
CA VAL A 125 27.87 14.44 73.58
C VAL A 125 28.48 14.41 72.18
N ILE A 126 28.81 15.59 71.65
CA ILE A 126 29.34 15.79 70.28
C ILE A 126 30.64 16.61 70.35
N ASP A 127 31.62 16.26 69.52
CA ASP A 127 32.83 17.08 69.33
C ASP A 127 32.50 18.30 68.44
N GLY A 128 32.54 19.49 69.04
CA GLY A 128 32.23 20.75 68.36
C GLY A 128 33.42 21.41 67.65
N GLN A 129 34.58 20.73 67.57
CA GLN A 129 35.75 21.28 66.91
C GLN A 129 35.53 21.39 65.39
N LEU A 130 35.59 22.61 64.85
CA LEU A 130 35.55 22.82 63.41
C LEU A 130 36.78 22.19 62.72
N PRO A 131 36.64 21.59 61.53
CA PRO A 131 37.76 21.11 60.72
C PRO A 131 38.74 22.23 60.38
N LEU A 132 39.98 21.84 60.03
CA LEU A 132 41.02 22.79 59.62
C LEU A 132 40.54 23.65 58.44
N ALA A 133 41.00 24.90 58.35
CA ALA A 133 40.52 25.88 57.36
C ALA A 133 40.50 25.34 55.90
N GLY A 134 41.54 24.60 55.50
CA GLY A 134 41.61 23.99 54.16
C GLY A 134 40.54 22.92 53.89
N GLN A 135 40.02 22.26 54.93
CA GLN A 135 39.01 21.20 54.82
C GLN A 135 37.57 21.74 54.72
N ARG A 136 37.35 22.97 55.20
CA ARG A 136 36.06 23.68 55.16
C ARG A 136 35.95 24.75 54.08
N ALA A 137 37.01 24.98 53.30
CA ALA A 137 36.98 25.90 52.17
C ALA A 137 35.89 25.47 51.15
N ASN A 138 35.10 26.44 50.67
CA ASN A 138 33.99 26.23 49.73
C ASN A 138 32.88 25.27 50.19
N LYS A 139 32.70 25.11 51.50
CA LYS A 139 31.63 24.28 52.08
C LYS A 139 30.73 25.11 52.99
N ALA A 140 29.44 24.81 52.99
CA ALA A 140 28.48 25.31 53.96
C ALA A 140 28.50 24.45 55.23
N TYR A 141 28.44 25.09 56.40
CA TYR A 141 28.17 24.41 57.67
C TYR A 141 26.70 23.99 57.70
N ALA A 142 26.45 22.69 57.85
CA ALA A 142 25.13 22.08 57.78
C ALA A 142 25.00 20.98 58.85
N PHE A 143 23.83 20.33 58.90
CA PHE A 143 23.57 19.20 59.77
C PHE A 143 23.14 17.98 58.94
N ASP A 144 23.61 16.79 59.31
CA ASP A 144 23.21 15.53 58.67
C ASP A 144 21.83 15.05 59.15
N VAL A 145 21.40 13.87 58.69
CA VAL A 145 20.08 13.28 59.07
C VAL A 145 19.95 12.98 60.57
N ASN A 146 21.07 12.87 61.29
CA ASN A 146 21.11 12.63 62.73
C ASN A 146 21.33 13.93 63.53
N GLY A 147 21.37 15.08 62.86
CA GLY A 147 21.62 16.38 63.48
C GLY A 147 23.10 16.69 63.77
N ASN A 148 24.04 15.84 63.33
CA ASN A 148 25.47 16.09 63.55
C ASN A 148 26.00 17.14 62.56
N PRO A 149 26.97 17.98 62.96
CA PRO A 149 27.65 18.90 62.06
C PRO A 149 28.23 18.20 60.84
N THR A 150 27.94 18.74 59.66
CA THR A 150 28.52 18.29 58.39
C THR A 150 28.86 19.49 57.52
N PHE A 151 29.73 19.27 56.52
CA PHE A 151 30.17 20.31 55.60
C PHE A 151 29.77 19.91 54.19
N LEU A 152 28.75 20.56 53.66
CA LEU A 152 28.27 20.30 52.31
C LEU A 152 29.03 21.19 51.32
N PRO A 153 29.45 20.68 50.15
CA PRO A 153 29.92 21.54 49.06
C PRO A 153 28.87 22.61 48.78
N LEU A 154 29.27 23.86 48.56
CA LEU A 154 28.32 24.90 48.13
C LEU A 154 27.73 24.51 46.76
N PRO A 155 26.45 24.11 46.66
CA PRO A 155 25.86 23.81 45.37
C PRO A 155 25.53 25.11 44.64
N SER A 156 25.55 25.09 43.31
CA SER A 156 25.12 26.22 42.47
C SER A 156 23.65 26.63 42.73
N SER A 157 22.84 25.75 43.34
CA SER A 157 21.41 25.93 43.58
C SER A 157 21.06 26.57 44.93
N LEU A 158 22.02 26.86 45.82
CA LEU A 158 21.70 27.51 47.11
C LEU A 158 21.11 28.94 46.93
N GLY A 159 21.19 29.52 45.72
CA GLY A 159 20.59 30.80 45.35
C GLY A 159 19.28 30.72 44.55
N ALA A 160 18.62 29.55 44.45
CA ALA A 160 17.31 29.41 43.82
C ALA A 160 16.13 29.86 44.73
N GLY A 161 16.35 29.96 46.04
CA GLY A 161 15.31 30.33 47.02
C GLY A 161 15.27 31.80 47.45
N ASP A 162 16.29 32.60 47.10
CA ASP A 162 16.57 33.91 47.71
C ASP A 162 16.28 35.07 46.74
N LEU A 163 15.09 35.08 46.12
CA LEU A 163 14.65 36.09 45.14
C LEU A 163 14.65 37.51 45.74
N ASN A 164 15.82 38.11 45.79
CA ASN A 164 16.09 39.36 46.50
C ASN A 164 15.99 40.57 45.60
N TRP A 165 15.51 41.65 46.21
CA TRP A 165 15.57 42.97 45.64
C TRP A 165 16.96 43.56 45.86
N GLU A 166 17.53 44.15 44.82
CA GLU A 166 18.75 44.95 44.93
C GLU A 166 18.48 46.20 45.75
N ASN A 167 19.44 46.53 46.62
CA ASN A 167 19.46 47.79 47.35
C ASN A 167 20.42 48.77 46.68
N GLY A 168 20.08 50.07 46.72
CA GLY A 168 21.01 51.13 46.34
C GLY A 168 22.11 51.33 47.39
N ILE A 169 23.01 52.27 47.12
CA ILE A 169 24.13 52.64 47.99
C ILE A 169 23.67 53.16 49.37
N ASP A 170 22.42 53.62 49.47
CA ASP A 170 21.78 54.03 50.71
C ASP A 170 21.28 52.86 51.59
N GLY A 171 21.46 51.62 51.13
CA GLY A 171 21.04 50.40 51.82
C GLY A 171 19.54 50.11 51.73
N THR A 172 18.77 50.90 50.98
CA THR A 172 17.33 50.73 50.76
C THR A 172 17.04 50.16 49.38
N ARG A 173 15.84 49.60 49.19
CA ARG A 173 15.45 48.93 47.94
C ARG A 173 15.51 49.85 46.72
N GLY A 174 16.18 49.37 45.68
CA GLY A 174 16.29 49.97 44.34
C GLY A 174 17.33 51.07 44.24
N PHE A 175 18.02 51.11 43.10
CA PHE A 175 19.03 52.13 42.78
C PHE A 175 18.36 53.50 42.58
N LYS A 176 18.86 54.56 43.22
CA LYS A 176 18.27 55.90 43.24
C LYS A 176 18.99 56.88 42.30
N THR A 177 18.22 57.76 41.69
CA THR A 177 18.76 58.85 40.86
C THR A 177 19.64 59.80 41.66
N GLY A 178 20.80 60.17 41.09
CA GLY A 178 21.76 61.10 41.70
C GLY A 178 22.70 60.46 42.73
N ALA A 179 22.36 59.26 43.23
CA ALA A 179 23.20 58.49 44.16
C ALA A 179 23.81 57.26 43.46
N ASP A 180 22.97 56.41 42.88
CA ASP A 180 23.38 55.15 42.26
C ASP A 180 23.55 55.25 40.74
N PHE A 181 22.84 56.19 40.11
CA PHE A 181 22.93 56.42 38.68
C PHE A 181 22.66 57.89 38.33
N THR A 182 23.27 58.35 37.24
CA THR A 182 23.03 59.69 36.66
C THR A 182 22.17 59.55 35.40
N PRO A 183 21.01 60.23 35.31
CA PRO A 183 20.15 60.14 34.14
C PRO A 183 20.85 60.59 32.86
N ASN A 184 20.48 59.96 31.74
CA ASN A 184 21.09 60.12 30.40
C ASN A 184 22.60 59.80 30.32
N VAL A 185 23.23 59.33 31.41
CA VAL A 185 24.67 59.01 31.45
C VAL A 185 24.90 57.55 31.82
N THR A 186 24.25 57.05 32.87
CA THR A 186 24.46 55.68 33.35
C THR A 186 23.65 54.68 32.53
N ALA A 187 24.33 53.78 31.83
CA ALA A 187 23.72 52.66 31.10
C ALA A 187 24.02 51.29 31.72
N GLN A 188 24.78 51.24 32.83
CA GLN A 188 25.14 50.01 33.51
C GLN A 188 24.98 50.18 35.02
N LEU A 189 24.32 49.23 35.67
CA LEU A 189 24.23 49.11 37.12
C LEU A 189 25.03 47.88 37.59
N THR A 190 25.61 47.96 38.78
CA THR A 190 26.32 46.83 39.40
C THR A 190 25.40 46.16 40.40
N LEU A 191 25.14 44.88 40.19
CA LEU A 191 24.32 44.03 41.05
C LEU A 191 25.15 43.48 42.21
N SER A 192 24.49 43.18 43.33
CA SER A 192 25.09 42.60 44.53
C SER A 192 25.80 41.25 44.29
N ARG A 193 25.34 40.49 43.29
CA ARG A 193 25.91 39.22 42.83
C ARG A 193 25.56 38.95 41.37
N SER A 194 26.27 38.02 40.74
CA SER A 194 25.97 37.62 39.35
C SER A 194 24.71 36.75 39.31
N PRO A 195 23.70 37.11 38.50
CA PRO A 195 22.50 36.29 38.32
C PRO A 195 22.68 35.17 37.28
N GLY A 196 23.87 35.03 36.71
CA GLY A 196 24.19 34.02 35.68
C GLY A 196 23.71 34.41 34.29
N ASN A 197 22.39 34.54 34.10
CA ASN A 197 21.78 34.99 32.84
C ASN A 197 20.69 36.05 33.08
N ASP A 198 20.25 36.69 32.00
CA ASP A 198 19.18 37.69 31.96
C ASP A 198 17.81 37.15 32.41
N ALA A 199 17.51 35.87 32.12
CA ALA A 199 16.26 35.22 32.53
C ALA A 199 16.07 35.15 34.06
N ASN A 200 17.14 35.36 34.85
CA ASN A 200 17.10 35.39 36.31
C ASN A 200 16.93 36.81 36.90
N VAL A 201 16.67 37.84 36.08
CA VAL A 201 16.61 39.25 36.49
C VAL A 201 15.29 39.90 36.08
N TRP A 202 14.69 40.66 36.99
CA TRP A 202 13.57 41.55 36.69
C TRP A 202 13.96 42.99 36.96
N VAL A 203 13.71 43.88 35.99
CA VAL A 203 14.05 45.30 36.10
C VAL A 203 12.81 46.15 35.91
N TYR A 204 12.65 47.17 36.76
CA TYR A 204 11.57 48.15 36.67
C TYR A 204 12.12 49.57 36.83
N TRP A 205 11.77 50.47 35.92
CA TRP A 205 12.00 51.91 36.04
C TRP A 205 10.73 52.56 36.59
N ASP A 206 10.79 53.06 37.83
CA ASP A 206 9.63 53.63 38.55
C ASP A 206 8.36 52.76 38.47
N GLY A 207 8.53 51.43 38.55
CA GLY A 207 7.44 50.45 38.47
C GLY A 207 7.10 49.97 37.06
N THR A 208 7.67 50.57 36.01
CA THR A 208 7.48 50.13 34.61
C THR A 208 8.51 49.06 34.24
N PRO A 209 8.09 47.83 33.88
CA PRO A 209 9.01 46.75 33.55
C PRO A 209 9.87 47.09 32.34
N GLN A 210 11.14 46.71 32.40
CA GLN A 210 12.08 46.79 31.29
C GLN A 210 12.42 45.37 30.83
N THR A 211 12.41 45.15 29.52
CA THR A 211 12.73 43.85 28.90
C THR A 211 13.98 43.91 28.03
N ASP A 212 14.54 45.10 27.82
CA ASP A 212 15.69 45.33 26.95
C ASP A 212 16.92 45.65 27.79
N PHE A 213 17.60 44.60 28.27
CA PHE A 213 18.82 44.67 29.05
C PHE A 213 19.63 43.37 28.89
N SER A 214 20.89 43.37 29.30
CA SER A 214 21.75 42.17 29.29
C SER A 214 22.61 42.05 30.55
N ILE A 215 22.99 40.82 30.91
CA ILE A 215 23.84 40.52 32.07
C ILE A 215 25.24 40.11 31.61
N SER A 216 26.26 40.68 32.25
CA SER A 216 27.64 40.22 32.15
C SER A 216 28.27 40.18 33.53
N GLY A 217 28.47 38.98 34.09
CA GLY A 217 28.86 38.82 35.50
C GLY A 217 27.82 39.46 36.42
N SER A 218 28.23 40.41 37.26
CA SER A 218 27.33 41.20 38.13
C SER A 218 26.90 42.54 37.51
N LYS A 219 27.04 42.72 36.19
CA LYS A 219 26.69 43.97 35.51
C LYS A 219 25.37 43.84 34.78
N LEU A 220 24.42 44.72 35.12
CA LEU A 220 23.17 44.92 34.40
C LEU A 220 23.37 46.04 33.38
N ASN A 221 23.32 45.72 32.10
CA ASN A 221 23.56 46.65 31.00
C ASN A 221 22.26 46.98 30.28
N PHE A 222 21.99 48.26 30.11
CA PHE A 222 20.92 48.77 29.27
C PHE A 222 21.49 49.21 27.91
N PRO A 223 20.75 49.02 26.80
CA PRO A 223 21.19 49.46 25.47
C PRO A 223 21.22 50.98 25.33
N THR A 224 20.47 51.69 26.16
CA THR A 224 20.49 53.16 26.28
C THR A 224 20.67 53.57 27.74
N ALA A 225 21.24 54.75 27.98
CA ALA A 225 21.38 55.28 29.33
C ALA A 225 20.00 55.50 29.97
N ILE A 226 19.89 55.27 31.29
CA ILE A 226 18.64 55.43 32.04
C ILE A 226 18.12 56.86 31.84
N PRO A 227 16.93 57.07 31.25
CA PRO A 227 16.47 58.41 30.83
C PRO A 227 16.22 59.38 31.99
N ASN A 228 16.27 60.67 31.68
CA ASN A 228 15.76 61.71 32.58
C ASN A 228 14.27 61.48 32.89
N GLY A 229 13.90 61.51 34.17
CA GLY A 229 12.55 61.23 34.65
C GLY A 229 12.40 59.92 35.43
N VAL A 230 13.38 59.01 35.34
CA VAL A 230 13.44 57.82 36.22
C VAL A 230 13.97 58.24 37.59
N SER A 231 13.28 57.88 38.68
CA SER A 231 13.66 58.17 40.07
C SER A 231 14.29 56.98 40.78
N VAL A 232 13.84 55.75 40.46
CA VAL A 232 14.33 54.50 41.04
C VAL A 232 14.36 53.39 39.98
N VAL A 233 15.47 52.65 39.92
CA VAL A 233 15.56 51.37 39.19
C VAL A 233 15.46 50.23 40.20
N ASN A 234 14.32 49.53 40.20
CA ASN A 234 14.12 48.34 41.02
C ASN A 234 14.59 47.10 40.26
N VAL A 235 15.52 46.34 40.85
CA VAL A 235 16.01 45.10 40.26
C VAL A 235 15.76 43.95 41.24
N ARG A 236 15.24 42.82 40.75
CA ARG A 236 15.12 41.58 41.52
C ARG A 236 15.95 40.50 40.84
N ILE A 237 16.75 39.76 41.59
CA ILE A 237 17.64 38.74 41.02
C ILE A 237 17.55 37.37 41.71
N GLY A 238 17.59 36.32 40.89
CA GLY A 238 17.84 34.93 41.29
C GLY A 238 19.13 34.40 40.66
N THR A 239 19.46 33.12 40.90
CA THR A 239 20.63 32.46 40.26
C THR A 239 20.27 31.23 39.43
N THR A 240 19.04 30.71 39.54
CA THR A 240 18.47 29.68 38.66
C THR A 240 16.95 29.68 38.77
N LEU A 241 16.22 29.83 37.67
CA LEU A 241 14.80 29.48 37.58
C LEU A 241 14.49 28.73 36.28
N SER A 242 13.82 27.59 36.40
CA SER A 242 13.19 26.87 35.28
C SER A 242 11.87 26.29 35.78
N LEU A 243 10.85 27.13 35.91
CA LEU A 243 9.50 26.65 36.24
C LEU A 243 8.75 26.39 34.93
N ASN A 244 8.88 25.15 34.43
CA ASN A 244 7.97 24.45 33.51
C ASN A 244 8.06 24.69 31.99
N VAL A 245 9.05 25.42 31.47
CA VAL A 245 9.28 25.49 30.02
C VAL A 245 10.75 25.16 29.74
N PRO A 246 11.06 24.01 29.11
CA PRO A 246 12.38 23.75 28.58
C PRO A 246 12.80 24.90 27.66
N ALA A 247 14.08 25.28 27.70
CA ALA A 247 14.61 26.29 26.79
C ALA A 247 14.26 25.95 25.33
N THR A 248 14.11 26.97 24.48
CA THR A 248 13.86 26.79 23.05
C THR A 248 14.83 25.78 22.45
N GLN A 249 14.31 24.75 21.76
CA GLN A 249 15.09 23.67 21.14
C GLN A 249 15.91 22.77 22.11
N SER A 250 15.57 22.72 23.41
CA SER A 250 16.33 21.94 24.41
C SER A 250 15.75 20.56 24.75
N VAL A 251 14.57 20.20 24.21
CA VAL A 251 13.98 18.86 24.40
C VAL A 251 14.43 17.97 23.24
N GLY A 252 15.31 17.01 23.53
CA GLY A 252 15.72 15.95 22.61
C GLY A 252 15.16 14.59 23.02
N ASP A 253 15.63 13.55 22.33
CA ASP A 253 15.12 12.19 22.49
C ASP A 253 15.36 11.59 23.89
N ASP A 254 16.32 12.11 24.66
CA ASP A 254 16.60 11.71 26.05
C ASP A 254 15.57 12.27 27.05
N GLN A 255 14.94 13.39 26.73
CA GLN A 255 13.94 14.05 27.56
C GLN A 255 12.51 13.58 27.27
N ILE A 256 12.32 12.72 26.25
CA ILE A 256 11.02 12.24 25.78
C ILE A 256 10.78 10.81 26.26
N ASN A 257 9.61 10.57 26.86
CA ASN A 257 9.13 9.20 27.13
C ASN A 257 8.40 8.66 25.89
N TRP A 258 9.07 7.78 25.14
CA TRP A 258 8.57 7.27 23.88
C TRP A 258 7.45 6.22 24.02
N ASN A 259 7.37 5.51 25.16
CA ASN A 259 6.51 4.35 25.46
C ASN A 259 5.04 4.47 24.98
N GLY A 260 4.79 4.27 23.69
CA GLY A 260 3.49 4.14 23.06
C GLY A 260 2.72 5.45 22.85
N ILE A 261 3.23 6.57 23.38
CA ILE A 261 2.62 7.90 23.29
C ILE A 261 3.01 8.59 21.98
N LEU A 262 4.28 8.45 21.56
CA LEU A 262 4.85 9.11 20.38
C LEU A 262 5.45 8.07 19.44
N ALA A 263 5.50 8.40 18.15
CA ALA A 263 6.19 7.59 17.16
C ALA A 263 7.41 8.37 16.64
N ARG A 264 8.57 7.72 16.59
CA ARG A 264 9.75 8.31 15.97
C ARG A 264 9.57 8.33 14.44
N THR A 265 9.59 9.50 13.83
CA THR A 265 9.50 9.63 12.38
C THR A 265 10.83 9.25 11.71
N VAL A 266 10.76 8.41 10.69
CA VAL A 266 11.91 7.97 9.87
C VAL A 266 11.58 8.09 8.39
N GLY A 267 12.54 8.56 7.60
CA GLY A 267 12.41 8.78 6.16
C GLY A 267 12.82 7.59 5.30
N SER A 268 13.49 6.58 5.88
CA SER A 268 13.95 5.39 5.16
C SER A 268 13.90 4.14 6.03
N TYR A 269 13.85 2.95 5.41
CA TYR A 269 14.03 1.69 6.13
C TYR A 269 15.42 1.58 6.77
N THR A 270 16.44 2.25 6.21
CA THR A 270 17.77 2.35 6.82
C THR A 270 17.72 3.05 8.16
N GLU A 271 17.00 4.18 8.25
CA GLU A 271 16.78 4.89 9.51
C GLU A 271 15.95 4.05 10.50
N LEU A 272 14.92 3.33 10.02
CA LEU A 272 14.15 2.42 10.87
C LEU A 272 15.02 1.30 11.47
N ARG A 273 15.94 0.73 10.67
CA ARG A 273 16.91 -0.27 11.15
C ARG A 273 17.94 0.30 12.13
N ALA A 274 18.14 1.61 12.14
CA ALA A 274 19.06 2.28 13.06
C ALA A 274 18.41 2.66 14.40
N LEU A 275 17.08 2.53 14.55
CA LEU A 275 16.39 2.85 15.80
C LEU A 275 16.76 1.86 16.92
N SER A 276 17.07 2.39 18.11
CA SER A 276 17.33 1.60 19.31
C SER A 276 16.04 1.03 19.89
N LYS A 277 16.00 -0.29 20.08
CA LYS A 277 14.89 -1.03 20.70
C LYS A 277 14.70 -0.73 22.18
N THR A 278 15.70 -0.17 22.85
CA THR A 278 15.61 0.20 24.27
C THR A 278 15.05 1.60 24.48
N ARG A 279 15.02 2.41 23.42
CA ARG A 279 14.61 3.82 23.47
C ARG A 279 13.25 4.05 22.81
N TYR A 280 13.04 3.49 21.63
CA TYR A 280 11.82 3.68 20.86
C TYR A 280 11.01 2.39 20.87
N ASP A 281 9.69 2.50 20.95
CA ASP A 281 8.77 1.37 20.84
C ASP A 281 7.79 1.52 19.67
N ARG A 282 7.68 2.72 19.08
CA ARG A 282 6.90 2.98 17.86
C ARG A 282 7.65 3.88 16.88
N ALA A 283 7.53 3.60 15.59
CA ALA A 283 8.07 4.42 14.52
C ALA A 283 7.00 4.71 13.45
N LEU A 284 7.04 5.93 12.91
CA LEU A 284 6.26 6.34 11.75
C LEU A 284 7.20 6.46 10.55
N TYR A 285 7.05 5.55 9.60
CA TYR A 285 7.75 5.62 8.33
C TYR A 285 7.03 6.58 7.40
N VAL A 286 7.74 7.59 6.87
CA VAL A 286 7.21 8.62 5.95
C VAL A 286 7.99 8.71 4.64
N GLY A 287 8.62 7.60 4.22
CA GLY A 287 9.39 7.56 2.97
C GLY A 287 8.51 7.62 1.71
N SER A 288 8.96 7.02 0.61
CA SER A 288 8.35 7.12 -0.73
C SER A 288 6.97 6.46 -0.90
N ALA A 289 6.37 5.92 0.17
CA ALA A 289 5.10 5.19 0.17
C ALA A 289 4.11 5.87 1.14
N PRO A 290 2.79 5.57 1.10
CA PRO A 290 1.89 6.08 2.14
C PRO A 290 2.43 5.67 3.52
N GLY A 291 2.48 6.65 4.43
CA GLY A 291 3.16 6.50 5.70
C GLY A 291 2.66 5.29 6.49
N SER A 292 3.56 4.56 7.13
CA SER A 292 3.27 3.27 7.77
C SER A 292 3.74 3.29 9.22
N ILE A 293 2.99 2.63 10.10
CA ILE A 293 3.35 2.58 11.53
C ILE A 293 3.99 1.22 11.83
N TYR A 294 5.16 1.27 12.44
CA TYR A 294 5.87 0.11 12.95
C TYR A 294 5.86 0.12 14.47
N GLN A 295 5.53 -1.01 15.07
CA GLN A 295 5.56 -1.24 16.51
C GLN A 295 6.68 -2.23 16.83
N LEU A 296 7.53 -1.90 17.80
CA LEU A 296 8.53 -2.83 18.29
C LEU A 296 7.84 -3.99 19.00
N ASP A 297 8.15 -5.21 18.57
CA ASP A 297 7.86 -6.44 19.30
C ASP A 297 9.12 -6.87 20.05
N GLY A 298 9.17 -6.56 21.34
CA GLY A 298 10.31 -6.88 22.20
C GLY A 298 10.42 -8.37 22.56
N ALA A 299 9.37 -9.16 22.34
CA ALA A 299 9.37 -10.60 22.61
C ALA A 299 9.92 -11.41 21.43
N ASP A 300 9.78 -10.89 20.21
CA ASP A 300 10.26 -11.56 19.02
C ASP A 300 11.77 -11.38 18.82
N THR A 301 12.49 -12.50 18.94
CA THR A 301 13.94 -12.58 18.74
C THR A 301 14.32 -13.40 17.51
N THR A 302 13.34 -13.90 16.75
CA THR A 302 13.53 -14.96 15.75
C THR A 302 13.13 -14.56 14.34
N SER A 303 12.16 -13.66 14.18
CA SER A 303 11.76 -13.23 12.83
C SER A 303 12.93 -12.59 12.10
N VAL A 304 13.02 -12.95 10.81
CA VAL A 304 13.98 -12.39 9.86
C VAL A 304 13.51 -11.03 9.37
N ASP A 305 14.45 -10.20 8.91
CA ASP A 305 14.13 -8.96 8.22
C ASP A 305 13.59 -9.30 6.83
N ASP A 306 12.38 -8.86 6.52
CA ASP A 306 11.74 -9.05 5.22
C ASP A 306 11.61 -7.75 4.43
N GLY A 307 12.13 -6.65 4.97
CA GLY A 307 12.06 -5.33 4.35
C GLY A 307 10.67 -4.69 4.32
N PHE A 308 9.65 -5.28 4.96
CA PHE A 308 8.28 -4.78 4.93
C PHE A 308 7.41 -5.10 6.17
N LEU A 309 7.06 -6.36 6.46
CA LEU A 309 6.27 -6.69 7.66
C LEU A 309 7.12 -6.65 8.92
N VAL A 310 8.39 -7.04 8.79
CA VAL A 310 9.38 -7.12 9.85
C VAL A 310 10.65 -6.41 9.42
N ILE A 311 10.95 -5.31 10.08
CA ILE A 311 12.25 -4.64 9.97
C ILE A 311 13.07 -5.00 11.21
N VAL A 312 14.24 -5.62 11.02
CA VAL A 312 15.13 -6.00 12.11
C VAL A 312 16.14 -4.87 12.29
N ALA A 313 16.10 -4.21 13.44
CA ALA A 313 17.06 -3.19 13.80
C ALA A 313 18.46 -3.78 14.01
N SER A 314 19.48 -2.94 13.89
CA SER A 314 20.89 -3.30 14.07
C SER A 314 21.21 -3.86 15.46
N ASP A 315 20.41 -3.52 16.48
CA ASP A 315 20.48 -4.07 17.84
C ASP A 315 19.60 -5.33 18.05
N GLY A 316 19.00 -5.85 16.97
CA GLY A 316 18.13 -7.00 16.95
C GLY A 316 16.66 -6.74 17.32
N GLY A 317 16.21 -5.49 17.49
CA GLY A 317 14.79 -5.18 17.69
C GLY A 317 13.93 -5.54 16.46
N ARG A 318 12.73 -6.10 16.65
CA ARG A 318 11.82 -6.49 15.55
C ARG A 318 10.67 -5.48 15.43
N TRP A 319 10.75 -4.61 14.44
CA TRP A 319 9.72 -3.64 14.13
C TRP A 319 8.64 -4.28 13.25
N LYS A 320 7.42 -4.40 13.78
CA LYS A 320 6.26 -5.02 13.11
C LYS A 320 5.36 -3.96 12.52
N ARG A 321 5.10 -4.05 11.22
CA ARG A 321 4.13 -3.18 10.55
C ARG A 321 2.72 -3.42 11.08
N LEU A 322 1.98 -2.35 11.38
CA LEU A 322 0.61 -2.44 11.89
C LEU A 322 -0.43 -2.54 10.77
N ASP A 323 -0.20 -1.86 9.64
CA ASP A 323 -1.06 -1.86 8.46
C ASP A 323 -0.62 -2.97 7.49
N LYS A 324 -1.30 -4.12 7.56
CA LYS A 324 -0.89 -5.35 6.84
C LYS A 324 -1.73 -5.66 5.59
N THR A 325 -2.88 -5.03 5.40
CA THR A 325 -3.90 -5.50 4.45
C THR A 325 -3.92 -4.74 3.13
N VAL A 326 -3.34 -3.55 3.07
CA VAL A 326 -3.29 -2.72 1.85
C VAL A 326 -1.83 -2.45 1.52
N MET A 327 -1.45 -2.76 0.28
CA MET A 327 -0.08 -2.64 -0.22
C MET A 327 -0.03 -1.85 -1.51
N THR A 328 1.06 -1.11 -1.71
CA THR A 328 1.39 -0.48 -2.98
C THR A 328 2.81 -0.87 -3.39
N PRO A 329 3.14 -0.91 -4.69
CA PRO A 329 4.49 -1.24 -5.14
C PRO A 329 5.59 -0.37 -4.50
N GLU A 330 5.30 0.91 -4.21
CA GLU A 330 6.24 1.88 -3.63
C GLU A 330 6.66 1.49 -2.21
N MET A 331 5.81 0.78 -1.47
CA MET A 331 6.17 0.27 -0.16
C MET A 331 7.31 -0.76 -0.23
N PHE A 332 7.50 -1.36 -1.42
CA PHE A 332 8.55 -2.31 -1.77
C PHE A 332 9.63 -1.67 -2.64
N ASN A 333 9.76 -0.34 -2.57
CA ASN A 333 10.77 0.46 -3.25
C ASN A 333 10.60 0.56 -4.77
N ALA A 334 9.40 0.31 -5.31
CA ALA A 334 9.08 0.72 -6.68
C ALA A 334 9.21 2.24 -6.82
N GLN A 335 9.81 2.69 -7.92
CA GLN A 335 10.04 4.11 -8.18
C GLN A 335 9.02 4.69 -9.17
N GLY A 336 8.39 3.85 -10.00
CA GLY A 336 7.54 4.28 -11.10
C GLY A 336 8.32 4.98 -12.22
N GLY A 337 7.60 5.62 -13.13
CA GLY A 337 8.21 6.40 -14.21
C GLY A 337 9.00 5.52 -15.19
N THR A 338 10.30 5.72 -15.30
CA THR A 338 11.19 4.95 -16.21
C THR A 338 11.92 3.79 -15.53
N ALA A 339 11.83 3.64 -14.21
CA ALA A 339 12.54 2.61 -13.47
C ALA A 339 12.00 1.20 -13.73
N ASP A 340 12.86 0.18 -13.56
CA ASP A 340 12.43 -1.22 -13.57
C ASP A 340 11.97 -1.63 -12.17
N ASP A 341 10.66 -1.75 -11.99
CA ASP A 341 10.05 -2.06 -10.71
C ASP A 341 9.82 -3.57 -10.49
N THR A 342 10.37 -4.43 -11.37
CA THR A 342 10.14 -5.88 -11.33
C THR A 342 10.39 -6.50 -9.95
N LEU A 343 11.52 -6.17 -9.32
CA LEU A 343 11.88 -6.73 -8.01
C LEU A 343 10.95 -6.26 -6.89
N ALA A 344 10.43 -5.03 -6.98
CA ALA A 344 9.49 -4.50 -5.99
C ALA A 344 8.16 -5.26 -6.02
N PHE A 345 7.62 -5.52 -7.21
CA PHE A 345 6.41 -6.34 -7.36
C PHE A 345 6.63 -7.79 -6.90
N GLN A 346 7.78 -8.40 -7.21
CA GLN A 346 8.10 -9.75 -6.76
C GLN A 346 8.21 -9.85 -5.23
N ALA A 347 8.79 -8.85 -4.58
CA ALA A 347 8.84 -8.77 -3.13
C ALA A 347 7.43 -8.61 -2.52
N MET A 348 6.58 -7.76 -3.13
CA MET A 348 5.18 -7.61 -2.72
C MET A 348 4.39 -8.92 -2.85
N ALA A 349 4.57 -9.67 -3.94
CA ALA A 349 3.95 -10.97 -4.13
C ALA A 349 4.37 -11.99 -3.06
N ALA A 350 5.64 -11.98 -2.64
CA ALA A 350 6.11 -12.84 -1.56
C ALA A 350 5.39 -12.53 -0.23
N VAL A 351 5.17 -11.25 0.09
CA VAL A 351 4.42 -10.85 1.29
C VAL A 351 2.95 -11.26 1.20
N LEU A 352 2.30 -11.09 0.05
CA LEU A 352 0.92 -11.55 -0.16
C LEU A 352 0.78 -13.05 0.12
N ARG A 353 1.74 -13.87 -0.31
CA ARG A 353 1.75 -15.31 -0.02
C ARG A 353 1.92 -15.63 1.47
N VAL A 354 2.75 -14.88 2.19
CA VAL A 354 2.92 -15.04 3.65
C VAL A 354 1.65 -14.66 4.41
N LEU A 355 0.97 -13.60 3.98
CA LEU A 355 -0.30 -13.17 4.58
C LEU A 355 -1.48 -14.04 4.14
N GLY A 356 -1.31 -14.80 3.05
CA GLY A 356 -2.36 -15.59 2.42
C GLY A 356 -3.37 -14.77 1.62
N GLY A 357 -3.16 -13.46 1.41
CA GLY A 357 -4.12 -12.56 0.77
C GLY A 357 -3.82 -11.08 1.01
N GLY A 358 -4.64 -10.18 0.46
CA GLY A 358 -4.52 -8.74 0.68
C GLY A 358 -5.05 -7.87 -0.46
N VAL A 359 -4.99 -6.55 -0.27
CA VAL A 359 -5.36 -5.56 -1.28
C VAL A 359 -4.10 -4.90 -1.82
N VAL A 360 -3.97 -4.83 -3.14
CA VAL A 360 -2.90 -4.12 -3.84
C VAL A 360 -3.49 -2.91 -4.55
N ILE A 361 -2.87 -1.75 -4.41
CA ILE A 361 -3.22 -0.53 -5.12
C ILE A 361 -2.07 -0.13 -6.03
N ILE A 362 -2.37 -0.02 -7.32
CA ILE A 362 -1.46 0.50 -8.35
C ILE A 362 -2.01 1.86 -8.79
N SER A 363 -1.36 2.93 -8.33
CA SER A 363 -1.84 4.31 -8.49
C SER A 363 -1.14 5.07 -9.62
N GLN A 364 0.03 4.60 -10.06
CA GLN A 364 0.82 5.22 -11.11
C GLN A 364 1.40 4.19 -12.10
N PRO A 365 2.01 4.64 -13.22
CA PRO A 365 2.67 3.74 -14.15
C PRO A 365 3.97 3.15 -13.59
N HIS A 366 4.15 1.85 -13.78
CA HIS A 366 5.38 1.11 -13.45
C HIS A 366 5.89 0.36 -14.67
N ASN A 367 7.18 0.50 -15.00
CA ASN A 367 7.78 -0.38 -15.99
C ASN A 367 8.30 -1.64 -15.31
N VAL A 368 8.09 -2.77 -15.97
CA VAL A 368 8.55 -4.07 -15.50
C VAL A 368 9.19 -4.83 -16.66
N PHE A 369 10.04 -5.77 -16.31
CA PHE A 369 10.82 -6.59 -17.23
C PHE A 369 11.67 -5.78 -18.22
N THR A 370 12.17 -4.59 -17.83
CA THR A 370 12.91 -3.71 -18.76
C THR A 370 14.29 -4.24 -19.12
N THR A 371 14.79 -5.22 -18.36
CA THR A 371 15.99 -6.00 -18.63
C THR A 371 15.62 -7.40 -19.14
N PRO A 372 16.50 -8.08 -19.89
CA PRO A 372 16.22 -9.43 -20.37
C PRO A 372 15.94 -10.39 -19.22
N VAL A 373 14.71 -10.89 -19.15
CA VAL A 373 14.29 -11.87 -18.14
C VAL A 373 14.26 -13.28 -18.72
N ALA A 374 14.47 -14.29 -17.87
CA ALA A 374 14.45 -15.68 -18.27
C ALA A 374 13.06 -16.13 -18.75
N ALA A 375 13.02 -17.22 -19.53
CA ALA A 375 11.79 -17.91 -19.86
C ALA A 375 11.02 -18.24 -18.59
N GLY A 376 9.76 -17.81 -18.56
CA GLY A 376 8.87 -18.03 -17.44
C GLY A 376 9.05 -17.08 -16.25
N ALA A 377 9.66 -15.92 -16.48
CA ALA A 377 9.69 -14.87 -15.47
C ALA A 377 8.27 -14.46 -15.05
N THR A 378 8.06 -14.41 -13.73
CA THR A 378 6.77 -14.04 -13.12
C THR A 378 6.94 -12.74 -12.33
N LEU A 379 6.03 -11.78 -12.52
CA LEU A 379 6.01 -10.54 -11.75
C LEU A 379 5.33 -10.75 -10.39
N MET A 380 4.08 -11.23 -10.41
CA MET A 380 3.23 -11.47 -9.26
C MET A 380 2.83 -12.94 -9.19
N ASP A 381 3.65 -13.75 -8.52
CA ASP A 381 3.30 -15.13 -8.21
C ASP A 381 2.38 -15.16 -6.98
N LEU A 382 1.11 -15.49 -7.20
CA LEU A 382 0.09 -15.49 -6.16
C LEU A 382 -0.27 -16.91 -5.71
N THR A 383 0.59 -17.89 -6.01
CA THR A 383 0.35 -19.30 -5.67
C THR A 383 -0.05 -19.49 -4.21
N GLY A 384 -1.16 -20.19 -3.98
CA GLY A 384 -1.70 -20.48 -2.63
C GLY A 384 -2.44 -19.31 -1.95
N CYS A 385 -2.52 -18.13 -2.57
CA CYS A 385 -3.24 -17.00 -1.98
C CYS A 385 -4.76 -17.19 -1.96
N ARG A 386 -5.42 -16.49 -1.04
CA ARG A 386 -6.87 -16.45 -0.82
C ARG A 386 -7.31 -14.98 -0.67
N GLY A 387 -8.24 -14.52 -1.49
CA GLY A 387 -8.82 -13.17 -1.35
C GLY A 387 -7.85 -12.03 -1.71
N VAL A 388 -7.10 -12.14 -2.81
CA VAL A 388 -6.26 -11.03 -3.30
C VAL A 388 -7.09 -10.12 -4.19
N THR A 389 -7.12 -8.83 -3.88
CA THR A 389 -7.77 -7.80 -4.73
C THR A 389 -6.72 -6.81 -5.23
N VAL A 390 -6.62 -6.62 -6.54
CA VAL A 390 -5.71 -5.65 -7.17
C VAL A 390 -6.53 -4.53 -7.80
N ILE A 391 -6.28 -3.30 -7.40
CA ILE A 391 -7.02 -2.11 -7.84
C ILE A 391 -6.06 -1.18 -8.58
N TYR A 392 -6.39 -0.89 -9.85
CA TYR A 392 -5.66 0.09 -10.64
C TYR A 392 -6.40 1.43 -10.60
N GLU A 393 -5.93 2.35 -9.76
CA GLU A 393 -6.52 3.70 -9.63
C GLU A 393 -6.21 4.59 -10.85
N ARG A 394 -6.84 5.76 -10.96
CA ARG A 394 -6.66 6.67 -12.11
C ARG A 394 -5.19 7.05 -12.31
N GLY A 395 -4.55 6.42 -13.29
CA GLY A 395 -3.11 6.59 -13.59
C GLY A 395 -2.30 5.30 -13.49
N GLY A 396 -2.78 4.31 -12.72
CA GLY A 396 -2.17 2.99 -12.56
C GLY A 396 -2.04 2.24 -13.88
N LEU A 397 -0.84 1.75 -14.18
CA LEU A 397 -0.52 1.01 -15.39
C LEU A 397 0.70 0.12 -15.14
N ILE A 398 0.65 -1.12 -15.59
CA ILE A 398 1.87 -1.92 -15.74
C ILE A 398 2.31 -1.80 -17.21
N ASN A 399 3.53 -1.37 -17.43
CA ASN A 399 4.16 -1.32 -18.75
C ASN A 399 5.25 -2.39 -18.81
N ALA A 400 4.91 -3.55 -19.37
CA ALA A 400 5.83 -4.68 -19.49
C ALA A 400 6.69 -4.53 -20.75
N VAL A 401 7.93 -4.09 -20.56
CA VAL A 401 8.89 -3.81 -21.64
C VAL A 401 9.73 -5.06 -21.89
N TYR A 402 9.13 -6.11 -22.44
CA TYR A 402 9.84 -7.36 -22.69
C TYR A 402 10.87 -7.20 -23.82
N PRO A 403 12.19 -7.34 -23.58
CA PRO A 403 13.21 -7.01 -24.59
C PRO A 403 13.07 -7.87 -25.83
N ASN A 404 12.59 -7.25 -26.90
CA ASN A 404 12.40 -7.89 -28.19
C ASN A 404 13.78 -8.04 -28.83
N GLY A 405 14.33 -9.26 -28.96
CA GLY A 405 15.67 -9.37 -29.55
C GLY A 405 16.36 -10.74 -29.64
N THR A 406 15.83 -11.83 -29.09
CA THR A 406 16.40 -13.16 -29.36
C THR A 406 15.30 -14.17 -29.62
N THR A 407 15.53 -15.02 -30.60
CA THR A 407 14.68 -16.11 -31.11
C THR A 407 14.45 -17.25 -30.10
N ASN A 408 14.47 -16.96 -28.80
CA ASN A 408 14.21 -17.92 -27.73
C ASN A 408 12.85 -17.64 -27.08
N ILE A 409 11.80 -18.29 -27.61
CA ILE A 409 10.61 -18.96 -27.01
C ILE A 409 10.09 -18.60 -25.59
N ALA A 410 10.52 -17.52 -24.95
CA ALA A 410 10.30 -17.25 -23.55
C ALA A 410 9.04 -16.39 -23.35
N THR A 411 8.03 -16.94 -22.66
CA THR A 411 6.82 -16.22 -22.20
C THR A 411 7.05 -15.71 -20.79
N ALA A 412 6.60 -14.49 -20.48
CA ALA A 412 6.60 -13.92 -19.13
C ALA A 412 5.18 -13.65 -18.63
N TRP A 413 4.98 -13.68 -17.32
CA TRP A 413 3.66 -13.59 -16.69
C TRP A 413 3.57 -12.44 -15.71
N ILE A 414 2.53 -11.63 -15.82
CA ILE A 414 2.26 -10.56 -14.84
C ILE A 414 1.66 -11.17 -13.57
N TYR A 415 0.54 -11.88 -13.67
CA TYR A 415 -0.08 -12.57 -12.55
C TYR A 415 -0.12 -14.07 -12.79
N VAL A 416 0.35 -14.86 -11.82
CA VAL A 416 0.29 -16.33 -11.86
C VAL A 416 -0.62 -16.85 -10.76
N PHE A 417 -1.52 -17.76 -11.16
CA PHE A 417 -2.51 -18.40 -10.30
C PHE A 417 -2.31 -19.91 -10.31
N ASN A 418 -1.75 -20.43 -9.22
CA ASN A 418 -1.76 -21.86 -8.91
C ASN A 418 -2.38 -22.02 -7.53
N ASP A 419 -3.46 -22.79 -7.41
CA ASP A 419 -4.22 -22.88 -6.16
C ASP A 419 -4.61 -21.50 -5.59
N VAL A 420 -5.23 -20.63 -6.40
CA VAL A 420 -5.65 -19.29 -5.94
C VAL A 420 -7.15 -19.21 -5.84
N GLN A 421 -7.67 -18.68 -4.72
CA GLN A 421 -9.12 -18.57 -4.52
C GLN A 421 -9.55 -17.13 -4.23
N GLY A 422 -10.59 -16.65 -4.92
CA GLY A 422 -11.15 -15.32 -4.67
C GLY A 422 -10.22 -14.19 -5.11
N PHE A 423 -9.58 -14.32 -6.27
CA PHE A 423 -8.79 -13.24 -6.85
C PHE A 423 -9.70 -12.24 -7.56
N LYS A 424 -9.42 -10.95 -7.40
CA LYS A 424 -10.12 -9.89 -8.11
C LYS A 424 -9.15 -8.84 -8.64
N ALA A 425 -9.23 -8.52 -9.93
CA ALA A 425 -8.54 -7.38 -10.53
C ALA A 425 -9.57 -6.35 -11.03
N ILE A 426 -9.43 -5.10 -10.61
CA ILE A 426 -10.35 -4.00 -10.95
C ILE A 426 -9.61 -2.95 -11.77
N ASN A 427 -10.14 -2.64 -12.95
CA ASN A 427 -9.59 -1.67 -13.92
C ASN A 427 -8.16 -2.02 -14.37
N ALA A 428 -7.84 -3.31 -14.42
CA ALA A 428 -6.49 -3.80 -14.69
C ALA A 428 -5.97 -3.26 -16.01
N ARG A 429 -4.81 -2.60 -15.98
CA ARG A 429 -4.21 -1.94 -17.14
C ARG A 429 -2.81 -2.47 -17.41
N LEU A 430 -2.61 -2.98 -18.63
CA LEU A 430 -1.34 -3.50 -19.10
C LEU A 430 -1.02 -2.97 -20.50
N THR A 431 0.18 -2.45 -20.67
CA THR A 431 0.80 -2.31 -21.98
C THR A 431 1.94 -3.31 -22.07
N ALA A 432 1.94 -4.13 -23.11
CA ALA A 432 3.03 -5.03 -23.45
C ALA A 432 3.32 -4.88 -24.95
N ASN A 433 4.58 -5.04 -25.37
CA ASN A 433 5.08 -5.03 -26.77
C ASN A 433 4.06 -4.75 -27.90
N SER A 434 4.35 -3.75 -28.73
CA SER A 434 3.44 -3.23 -29.78
C SER A 434 3.10 -4.18 -30.95
N ASN A 435 3.75 -5.34 -31.05
CA ASN A 435 3.57 -6.27 -32.17
C ASN A 435 2.78 -7.49 -31.70
N ILE A 436 1.84 -7.97 -32.54
CA ILE A 436 1.09 -9.22 -32.34
C ILE A 436 2.09 -10.39 -32.29
N PRO A 437 2.37 -10.99 -31.12
CA PRO A 437 3.41 -12.01 -31.00
C PRO A 437 2.91 -13.36 -31.47
N THR A 438 3.66 -14.09 -32.31
CA THR A 438 3.22 -15.40 -32.83
C THR A 438 3.65 -16.60 -32.00
N VAL A 439 4.64 -16.46 -31.11
CA VAL A 439 5.20 -17.60 -30.34
C VAL A 439 5.66 -17.29 -28.90
N SER A 440 5.82 -16.01 -28.53
CA SER A 440 6.35 -15.61 -27.21
C SER A 440 5.96 -14.19 -26.85
N GLY A 441 5.70 -13.90 -25.58
CA GLY A 441 5.43 -12.54 -25.13
C GLY A 441 4.96 -12.48 -23.68
N VAL A 442 4.31 -11.38 -23.32
CA VAL A 442 3.77 -11.17 -21.96
C VAL A 442 2.33 -11.66 -21.89
N VAL A 443 2.02 -12.41 -20.84
CA VAL A 443 0.66 -12.82 -20.48
C VAL A 443 0.26 -12.07 -19.21
N HIS A 444 -0.90 -11.42 -19.24
CA HIS A 444 -1.38 -10.63 -18.12
C HIS A 444 -1.83 -11.52 -16.96
N PHE A 445 -2.71 -12.47 -17.24
CA PHE A 445 -3.26 -13.39 -16.25
C PHE A 445 -3.01 -14.82 -16.70
N ALA A 446 -2.23 -15.58 -15.91
CA ALA A 446 -1.90 -16.96 -16.20
C ALA A 446 -2.35 -17.88 -15.07
N VAL A 447 -3.20 -18.84 -15.39
CA VAL A 447 -3.61 -19.89 -14.47
C VAL A 447 -2.94 -21.19 -14.89
N SER A 448 -2.29 -21.88 -13.94
CA SER A 448 -1.47 -23.07 -14.20
C SER A 448 -0.35 -22.77 -15.22
N THR A 449 0.87 -22.43 -14.81
CA THR A 449 1.97 -22.35 -15.80
C THR A 449 2.46 -23.75 -16.17
N THR A 450 3.09 -23.90 -17.34
CA THR A 450 3.49 -25.20 -17.89
C THR A 450 4.31 -26.01 -16.87
N GLY A 451 3.79 -27.18 -16.48
CA GLY A 451 4.47 -28.10 -15.56
C GLY A 451 4.17 -27.90 -14.07
N LEU A 452 3.40 -26.88 -13.69
CA LEU A 452 2.90 -26.74 -12.32
C LEU A 452 1.51 -27.37 -12.17
N ALA A 453 1.30 -28.08 -11.07
CA ALA A 453 -0.04 -28.55 -10.71
C ALA A 453 -0.87 -27.35 -10.24
N ASN A 454 -2.06 -27.19 -10.81
CA ASN A 454 -3.06 -26.23 -10.32
C ASN A 454 -4.14 -26.99 -9.54
N PRO A 455 -3.94 -27.32 -8.25
CA PRO A 455 -4.84 -28.23 -7.57
C PRO A 455 -6.29 -27.70 -7.48
N GLN A 456 -6.53 -26.38 -7.51
CA GLN A 456 -7.85 -25.73 -7.68
C GLN A 456 -7.76 -24.19 -7.65
N SER A 457 -7.74 -23.51 -8.80
CA SER A 457 -7.91 -22.04 -8.83
C SER A 457 -9.38 -21.69 -9.06
N TYR A 458 -9.96 -20.79 -8.27
CA TYR A 458 -11.42 -20.60 -8.26
C TYR A 458 -11.86 -19.19 -7.90
N ASN A 459 -13.01 -18.77 -8.42
CA ASN A 459 -13.56 -17.42 -8.22
C ASN A 459 -12.53 -16.36 -8.65
N LEU A 460 -12.22 -16.32 -9.94
CA LEU A 460 -11.27 -15.35 -10.51
C LEU A 460 -12.07 -14.27 -11.25
N GLU A 461 -12.01 -13.03 -10.77
CA GLU A 461 -12.75 -11.90 -11.33
C GLU A 461 -11.78 -10.87 -11.94
N PHE A 462 -11.96 -10.58 -13.22
CA PHE A 462 -11.19 -9.57 -13.96
C PHE A 462 -12.16 -8.53 -14.50
N GLU A 463 -12.31 -7.43 -13.78
CA GLU A 463 -13.28 -6.38 -14.10
C GLU A 463 -12.62 -5.23 -14.87
N ASN A 464 -13.18 -4.92 -16.04
CA ASN A 464 -12.76 -3.80 -16.88
C ASN A 464 -11.26 -3.82 -17.20
N VAL A 465 -10.77 -4.97 -17.67
CA VAL A 465 -9.40 -5.15 -18.16
C VAL A 465 -9.18 -4.26 -19.38
N ASN A 466 -8.09 -3.52 -19.44
CA ASN A 466 -7.67 -2.79 -20.62
C ASN A 466 -6.22 -3.15 -20.93
N GLN A 467 -6.03 -3.90 -22.00
CA GLN A 467 -4.72 -4.39 -22.41
C GLN A 467 -4.39 -3.98 -23.83
N ALA A 468 -3.17 -3.47 -24.00
CA ALA A 468 -2.56 -3.20 -25.30
C ALA A 468 -1.36 -4.13 -25.51
N GLY A 469 -1.40 -4.91 -26.59
CA GLY A 469 -0.34 -5.84 -26.99
C GLY A 469 -0.19 -7.08 -26.10
N GLY A 470 0.95 -7.75 -26.24
CA GLY A 470 1.26 -8.98 -25.51
C GLY A 470 0.69 -10.27 -26.12
N LEU A 471 1.07 -11.41 -25.52
CA LEU A 471 0.66 -12.75 -25.95
C LEU A 471 -0.72 -13.11 -25.41
N GLY A 472 -0.98 -12.84 -24.14
CA GLY A 472 -2.20 -13.29 -23.46
C GLY A 472 -2.84 -12.22 -22.61
N GLY A 473 -4.17 -12.12 -22.67
CA GLY A 473 -4.98 -11.48 -21.65
C GLY A 473 -5.14 -12.42 -20.48
N LEU A 474 -6.04 -13.38 -20.61
CA LEU A 474 -6.18 -14.52 -19.72
C LEU A 474 -5.79 -15.80 -20.46
N ILE A 475 -4.80 -16.53 -19.92
CA ILE A 475 -4.46 -17.88 -20.37
C ILE A 475 -4.59 -18.86 -19.20
N VAL A 476 -5.40 -19.90 -19.40
CA VAL A 476 -5.43 -21.08 -18.54
C VAL A 476 -4.75 -22.21 -19.30
N TYR A 477 -3.66 -22.78 -18.78
CA TYR A 477 -3.02 -23.94 -19.39
C TYR A 477 -3.52 -25.26 -18.77
N PRO A 478 -3.39 -26.39 -19.48
CA PRO A 478 -3.71 -27.71 -18.95
C PRO A 478 -2.79 -28.06 -17.78
N SER A 479 -3.36 -28.66 -16.73
CA SER A 479 -2.59 -29.36 -15.71
C SER A 479 -2.36 -30.81 -16.15
N GLY A 480 -1.31 -31.44 -15.64
CA GLY A 480 -1.10 -32.88 -15.84
C GLY A 480 -2.08 -33.79 -15.07
N THR A 481 -3.12 -33.27 -14.41
CA THR A 481 -4.00 -34.05 -13.52
C THR A 481 -5.48 -33.78 -13.80
N SER A 482 -6.29 -34.83 -13.94
CA SER A 482 -7.72 -34.74 -14.30
C SER A 482 -8.62 -34.00 -13.30
N ASN A 483 -8.15 -33.74 -12.07
CA ASN A 483 -8.97 -33.17 -10.99
C ASN A 483 -8.64 -31.70 -10.69
N ALA A 484 -7.66 -31.14 -11.40
CA ALA A 484 -7.17 -29.79 -11.22
C ALA A 484 -7.89 -28.88 -12.21
N HIS A 485 -8.77 -28.00 -11.73
CA HIS A 485 -9.55 -27.09 -12.59
C HIS A 485 -9.37 -25.63 -12.15
N ALA A 486 -9.43 -24.75 -13.14
CA ALA A 486 -9.65 -23.33 -12.97
C ALA A 486 -11.12 -23.05 -13.31
N ALA A 487 -11.93 -22.61 -12.35
CA ALA A 487 -13.37 -22.46 -12.56
C ALA A 487 -13.96 -21.22 -11.88
N ARG A 488 -15.19 -20.86 -12.29
CA ARG A 488 -15.88 -19.60 -11.95
C ARG A 488 -15.00 -18.40 -12.28
N ILE A 489 -14.67 -18.28 -13.55
CA ILE A 489 -13.83 -17.21 -14.07
C ILE A 489 -14.72 -16.17 -14.74
N ARG A 490 -14.55 -14.89 -14.42
CA ARG A 490 -15.26 -13.78 -15.07
C ARG A 490 -14.29 -12.76 -15.61
N MET A 491 -14.44 -12.39 -16.87
CA MET A 491 -13.60 -11.37 -17.50
C MET A 491 -14.42 -10.37 -18.31
N THR A 492 -14.27 -9.08 -18.00
CA THR A 492 -14.79 -7.99 -18.82
C THR A 492 -13.68 -7.03 -19.20
N GLY A 493 -13.79 -6.39 -20.37
CA GLY A 493 -12.78 -5.41 -20.76
C GLY A 493 -12.60 -5.17 -22.25
N SER A 494 -11.41 -4.70 -22.60
CA SER A 494 -10.98 -4.39 -23.96
C SER A 494 -9.53 -4.80 -24.18
N PHE A 495 -9.27 -5.39 -25.35
CA PHE A 495 -7.96 -5.87 -25.76
C PHE A 495 -7.64 -5.31 -27.15
N ASN A 496 -6.44 -4.76 -27.31
CA ASN A 496 -5.97 -4.21 -28.57
C ASN A 496 -4.58 -4.73 -28.91
N GLY A 497 -4.41 -5.47 -30.02
CA GLY A 497 -3.11 -6.02 -30.41
C GLY A 497 -2.63 -7.22 -29.58
N THR A 498 -3.46 -7.74 -28.66
CA THR A 498 -3.14 -8.93 -27.86
C THR A 498 -3.37 -10.20 -28.70
N PHE A 499 -2.45 -11.17 -28.68
CA PHE A 499 -2.66 -12.38 -29.50
C PHE A 499 -3.85 -13.22 -29.01
N TYR A 500 -3.88 -13.54 -27.72
CA TYR A 500 -4.93 -14.31 -27.05
C TYR A 500 -5.56 -13.52 -25.90
N PRO A 501 -6.55 -12.64 -26.15
CA PRO A 501 -7.35 -12.00 -25.10
C PRO A 501 -7.88 -13.01 -24.07
N ALA A 502 -8.46 -14.12 -24.55
CA ALA A 502 -8.88 -15.24 -23.74
C ALA A 502 -8.44 -16.57 -24.39
N ASN A 503 -7.67 -17.37 -23.66
CA ASN A 503 -7.22 -18.70 -24.05
C ASN A 503 -7.44 -19.71 -22.91
N LEU A 504 -8.46 -20.56 -23.02
CA LEU A 504 -8.89 -21.45 -21.94
C LEU A 504 -8.70 -22.91 -22.35
N GLN A 505 -7.74 -23.58 -21.72
CA GLN A 505 -7.28 -24.91 -22.14
C GLN A 505 -7.51 -25.95 -21.05
N ALA A 506 -8.15 -27.06 -21.41
CA ALA A 506 -8.45 -28.28 -20.64
C ALA A 506 -9.16 -28.07 -19.30
N ASN A 507 -8.52 -27.33 -18.41
CA ASN A 507 -8.92 -27.10 -17.04
C ASN A 507 -9.68 -25.79 -16.84
N GLY A 508 -9.77 -24.94 -17.87
CA GLY A 508 -10.33 -23.60 -17.75
C GLY A 508 -11.82 -23.59 -17.95
N ASP A 509 -12.59 -24.20 -17.05
CA ASP A 509 -14.05 -24.35 -17.12
C ASP A 509 -14.82 -23.16 -16.51
N ASP A 510 -16.14 -23.15 -16.66
CA ASP A 510 -17.06 -22.20 -16.02
C ASP A 510 -16.65 -20.71 -16.26
N PHE A 511 -16.28 -20.39 -17.50
CA PHE A 511 -15.83 -19.05 -17.91
C PHE A 511 -16.98 -18.18 -18.43
N VAL A 512 -17.09 -16.96 -17.90
CA VAL A 512 -18.00 -15.93 -18.41
C VAL A 512 -17.18 -14.74 -18.92
N GLY A 513 -17.36 -14.39 -20.19
CA GLY A 513 -16.63 -13.30 -20.84
C GLY A 513 -17.56 -12.27 -21.47
N ASP A 514 -17.25 -10.98 -21.31
CA ASP A 514 -17.88 -9.90 -22.07
C ASP A 514 -16.84 -8.82 -22.38
N TYR A 515 -16.27 -8.87 -23.58
CA TYR A 515 -15.13 -8.03 -23.92
C TYR A 515 -15.02 -7.66 -25.40
N ILE A 516 -14.33 -6.55 -25.64
CA ILE A 516 -14.07 -5.99 -26.96
C ILE A 516 -12.64 -6.38 -27.37
N VAL A 517 -12.47 -6.84 -28.61
CA VAL A 517 -11.17 -7.20 -29.18
C VAL A 517 -10.93 -6.45 -30.48
N ARG A 518 -9.75 -5.83 -30.60
CA ARG A 518 -9.35 -5.04 -31.77
C ARG A 518 -7.95 -5.44 -32.19
N ASN A 519 -7.74 -5.69 -33.48
CA ASN A 519 -6.41 -6.05 -34.02
C ASN A 519 -5.72 -7.19 -33.26
N CYS A 520 -6.49 -8.08 -32.63
CA CYS A 520 -5.97 -9.19 -31.84
C CYS A 520 -5.66 -10.39 -32.73
N GLY A 521 -4.85 -11.32 -32.23
CA GLY A 521 -4.56 -12.59 -32.92
C GLY A 521 -5.85 -13.38 -33.14
N ARG A 522 -6.52 -13.71 -32.04
CA ARG A 522 -7.86 -14.32 -31.98
C ARG A 522 -8.67 -13.56 -30.92
N GLY A 523 -10.00 -13.51 -31.03
CA GLY A 523 -10.86 -12.98 -29.99
C GLY A 523 -11.09 -13.97 -28.83
N TYR A 524 -11.17 -15.26 -29.14
CA TYR A 524 -11.42 -16.31 -28.17
C TYR A 524 -10.85 -17.64 -28.65
N PHE A 525 -10.05 -18.29 -27.84
CA PHE A 525 -9.52 -19.62 -28.12
C PHE A 525 -9.77 -20.54 -26.92
N MET A 526 -10.31 -21.71 -27.16
CA MET A 526 -10.48 -22.70 -26.11
C MET A 526 -10.29 -24.12 -26.61
N TYR A 527 -9.91 -25.02 -25.71
CA TYR A 527 -10.03 -26.44 -25.99
C TYR A 527 -10.21 -27.30 -24.75
N ASN A 528 -10.93 -28.41 -24.90
CA ASN A 528 -11.15 -29.42 -23.87
C ASN A 528 -11.74 -28.88 -22.56
N ALA A 529 -12.51 -27.80 -22.64
CA ALA A 529 -13.09 -27.11 -21.50
C ALA A 529 -14.61 -27.00 -21.65
N SER A 530 -15.30 -26.73 -20.55
CA SER A 530 -16.75 -26.81 -20.47
C SER A 530 -17.42 -25.65 -19.72
N ASN A 531 -18.68 -25.37 -20.08
CA ASN A 531 -19.57 -24.39 -19.45
C ASN A 531 -19.13 -22.93 -19.64
N HIS A 532 -18.93 -22.49 -20.88
CA HIS A 532 -18.53 -21.11 -21.15
C HIS A 532 -19.70 -20.29 -21.70
N ASP A 533 -19.81 -19.04 -21.27
CA ASP A 533 -20.74 -18.07 -21.84
C ASP A 533 -19.98 -16.77 -22.17
N VAL A 534 -19.75 -16.52 -23.46
CA VAL A 534 -18.80 -15.49 -23.92
C VAL A 534 -19.46 -14.56 -24.92
N SER A 535 -19.41 -13.25 -24.68
CA SER A 535 -19.68 -12.23 -25.69
C SER A 535 -18.37 -11.60 -26.15
N VAL A 536 -18.15 -11.59 -27.46
CA VAL A 536 -16.96 -10.96 -28.08
C VAL A 536 -17.41 -9.94 -29.11
N ASP A 537 -17.10 -8.66 -28.88
CA ASP A 537 -17.20 -7.61 -29.90
C ASP A 537 -15.85 -7.48 -30.61
N SER A 538 -15.76 -8.07 -31.79
CA SER A 538 -14.53 -8.17 -32.56
C SER A 538 -14.47 -7.21 -33.74
N ASN A 539 -13.26 -6.72 -33.99
CA ASN A 539 -12.85 -6.11 -35.25
C ASN A 539 -11.36 -6.45 -35.46
N ASN A 540 -11.08 -7.76 -35.55
CA ASN A 540 -9.74 -8.30 -35.76
C ASN A 540 -9.46 -8.49 -37.26
N GLY A 541 -8.25 -8.13 -37.71
CA GLY A 541 -7.83 -8.18 -39.12
C GLY A 541 -6.68 -9.14 -39.41
N THR A 542 -6.50 -10.19 -38.60
CA THR A 542 -5.38 -11.14 -38.70
C THR A 542 -5.73 -12.35 -39.57
N ALA A 543 -4.78 -13.27 -39.79
CA ALA A 543 -4.98 -14.49 -40.58
C ALA A 543 -5.56 -15.67 -39.81
N PHE A 544 -5.90 -15.50 -38.53
CA PHE A 544 -6.36 -16.58 -37.66
C PHE A 544 -7.88 -16.59 -37.52
N ASP A 545 -8.44 -17.74 -37.14
CA ASP A 545 -9.86 -17.80 -36.79
C ASP A 545 -10.11 -16.96 -35.54
N ASP A 546 -11.11 -16.11 -35.61
CA ASP A 546 -11.37 -15.11 -34.58
C ASP A 546 -11.89 -15.77 -33.29
N ILE A 547 -12.84 -16.69 -33.43
CA ILE A 547 -13.30 -17.58 -32.38
C ILE A 547 -12.90 -19.01 -32.76
N ASP A 548 -12.16 -19.69 -31.90
CA ASP A 548 -11.71 -21.07 -32.11
C ASP A 548 -12.12 -21.94 -30.93
N ILE A 549 -13.12 -22.78 -31.18
CA ILE A 549 -13.66 -23.77 -30.25
C ILE A 549 -13.09 -25.12 -30.65
N SER A 550 -12.04 -25.53 -29.95
CA SER A 550 -11.32 -26.75 -30.28
C SER A 550 -11.65 -27.88 -29.30
N CYS A 551 -11.40 -29.12 -29.72
CA CYS A 551 -11.28 -30.28 -28.83
C CYS A 551 -10.14 -31.16 -29.32
N TYR A 552 -9.17 -31.39 -28.44
CA TYR A 552 -8.00 -32.21 -28.71
C TYR A 552 -8.26 -33.62 -28.20
N THR A 553 -7.78 -34.64 -28.94
CA THR A 553 -7.66 -35.97 -28.36
C THR A 553 -6.68 -35.91 -27.20
N ASP A 554 -6.98 -36.55 -26.08
CA ASP A 554 -6.09 -36.65 -24.93
C ASP A 554 -6.56 -37.85 -24.08
N GLN A 555 -5.67 -38.41 -23.27
CA GLN A 555 -6.03 -39.50 -22.36
C GLN A 555 -6.91 -39.01 -21.19
N THR A 556 -6.76 -37.74 -20.82
CA THR A 556 -7.31 -37.09 -19.64
C THR A 556 -8.45 -36.14 -20.02
N PHE A 557 -8.22 -35.23 -20.98
CA PHE A 557 -9.16 -34.17 -21.35
C PHE A 557 -9.57 -34.29 -22.82
N ARG A 558 -10.76 -34.82 -23.11
CA ARG A 558 -11.18 -35.14 -24.49
C ARG A 558 -12.56 -34.63 -24.86
N GLU A 559 -13.08 -33.70 -24.07
CA GLU A 559 -14.44 -33.22 -24.18
C GLU A 559 -14.46 -31.69 -24.10
N THR A 560 -15.14 -31.06 -25.04
CA THR A 560 -15.49 -29.63 -24.99
C THR A 560 -17.01 -29.53 -24.99
N SER A 561 -17.61 -28.93 -23.96
CA SER A 561 -19.07 -28.97 -23.84
C SER A 561 -19.72 -27.71 -23.28
N ASN A 562 -20.99 -27.45 -23.63
CA ASN A 562 -21.78 -26.33 -23.11
C ASN A 562 -21.11 -24.97 -23.35
N ILE A 563 -20.81 -24.67 -24.60
CA ILE A 563 -20.11 -23.44 -25.01
C ILE A 563 -21.09 -22.51 -25.71
N HIS A 564 -21.37 -21.37 -25.11
CA HIS A 564 -22.20 -20.32 -25.70
C HIS A 564 -21.33 -19.13 -26.10
N VAL A 565 -21.36 -18.76 -27.38
CA VAL A 565 -20.64 -17.60 -27.93
C VAL A 565 -21.62 -16.65 -28.59
N ARG A 566 -21.62 -15.39 -28.13
CA ARG A 566 -22.28 -14.24 -28.76
C ARG A 566 -21.21 -13.43 -29.51
N TYR A 567 -21.13 -13.63 -30.82
CA TYR A 567 -20.11 -13.02 -31.68
C TYR A 567 -20.65 -11.78 -32.40
N LYS A 568 -20.06 -10.63 -32.11
CA LYS A 568 -20.34 -9.35 -32.77
C LYS A 568 -19.18 -8.95 -33.65
N ASN A 569 -19.47 -8.49 -34.87
CA ASN A 569 -18.45 -7.86 -35.73
C ASN A 569 -19.10 -6.90 -36.73
N TYR A 570 -18.80 -5.60 -36.57
CA TYR A 570 -19.34 -4.51 -37.40
C TYR A 570 -18.24 -3.80 -38.21
N GLY A 571 -17.00 -4.26 -38.13
CA GLY A 571 -15.82 -3.56 -38.64
C GLY A 571 -15.16 -4.23 -39.84
N SER A 572 -13.85 -4.42 -39.77
CA SER A 572 -13.04 -5.19 -40.71
C SER A 572 -13.08 -6.67 -40.36
N ALA A 573 -13.06 -7.51 -41.39
CA ALA A 573 -13.04 -8.94 -41.26
C ALA A 573 -11.66 -9.47 -40.85
N SER A 574 -11.64 -10.56 -40.09
CA SER A 574 -10.46 -11.44 -40.04
C SER A 574 -10.24 -12.01 -41.44
N ILE A 575 -8.98 -12.23 -41.82
CA ILE A 575 -8.65 -12.98 -43.03
C ILE A 575 -8.96 -14.48 -42.81
N GLY A 576 -8.94 -14.96 -41.56
CA GLY A 576 -9.39 -16.31 -41.16
C GLY A 576 -10.91 -16.46 -41.05
N ASN A 577 -11.39 -17.51 -40.38
CA ASN A 577 -12.83 -17.74 -40.17
C ASN A 577 -13.37 -16.92 -38.98
N ALA A 578 -14.67 -16.62 -38.98
CA ALA A 578 -15.28 -15.89 -37.86
C ALA A 578 -15.39 -16.79 -36.64
N VAL A 579 -15.89 -18.01 -36.85
CA VAL A 579 -15.91 -19.08 -35.84
C VAL A 579 -15.43 -20.37 -36.48
N ALA A 580 -14.50 -21.05 -35.81
CA ALA A 580 -14.05 -22.39 -36.16
C ALA A 580 -14.37 -23.37 -35.02
N ILE A 581 -14.89 -24.54 -35.38
CA ILE A 581 -15.02 -25.70 -34.51
C ILE A 581 -14.01 -26.74 -34.98
N ASN A 582 -13.01 -27.05 -34.17
CA ASN A 582 -11.86 -27.83 -34.61
C ASN A 582 -11.66 -29.08 -33.74
N PHE A 583 -11.68 -30.26 -34.34
CA PHE A 583 -11.16 -31.46 -33.70
C PHE A 583 -9.68 -31.61 -34.04
N VAL A 584 -8.82 -31.78 -33.04
CA VAL A 584 -7.37 -31.86 -33.24
C VAL A 584 -6.84 -33.15 -32.64
N GLN A 585 -6.14 -33.94 -33.43
CA GLN A 585 -5.47 -35.12 -32.91
C GLN A 585 -4.15 -34.73 -32.22
N SER A 586 -4.01 -34.94 -30.91
CA SER A 586 -2.72 -34.75 -30.23
C SER A 586 -1.82 -35.99 -30.32
N ASP A 587 -2.42 -37.19 -30.27
CA ASP A 587 -1.74 -38.48 -30.39
C ASP A 587 -2.62 -39.58 -31.02
N ALA A 588 -1.98 -40.69 -31.45
CA ALA A 588 -2.63 -41.81 -32.15
C ALA A 588 -3.30 -42.87 -31.24
N THR A 589 -3.11 -42.75 -29.92
CA THR A 589 -3.54 -43.76 -28.92
C THR A 589 -4.69 -43.28 -28.04
N SER A 590 -4.91 -41.98 -27.99
CA SER A 590 -5.93 -41.31 -27.19
C SER A 590 -7.34 -41.58 -27.72
N ARG A 591 -8.30 -41.52 -26.80
CA ARG A 591 -9.71 -41.78 -27.10
C ARG A 591 -10.26 -40.70 -28.05
N PRO A 592 -11.32 -40.99 -28.83
CA PRO A 592 -11.93 -40.00 -29.69
C PRO A 592 -12.44 -38.79 -28.91
N ALA A 593 -12.21 -37.60 -29.45
CA ALA A 593 -12.69 -36.32 -28.93
C ALA A 593 -14.22 -36.18 -29.10
N ILE A 594 -14.85 -35.47 -28.16
CA ILE A 594 -16.30 -35.30 -28.07
C ILE A 594 -16.59 -33.81 -27.91
N MET A 595 -17.47 -33.26 -28.76
CA MET A 595 -17.98 -31.89 -28.59
C MET A 595 -19.49 -31.85 -28.59
N HIS A 596 -20.08 -31.16 -27.61
CA HIS A 596 -21.53 -30.99 -27.56
C HIS A 596 -22.03 -29.76 -26.81
N GLY A 597 -23.30 -29.39 -27.01
CA GLY A 597 -23.89 -28.21 -26.38
C GLY A 597 -23.21 -26.91 -26.83
N ILE A 598 -22.89 -26.81 -28.12
CA ILE A 598 -22.22 -25.63 -28.69
C ILE A 598 -23.29 -24.69 -29.26
N HIS A 599 -23.39 -23.47 -28.73
CA HIS A 599 -24.33 -22.46 -29.19
C HIS A 599 -23.59 -21.22 -29.67
N ILE A 600 -23.81 -20.84 -30.93
CA ILE A 600 -23.20 -19.65 -31.53
C ILE A 600 -24.32 -18.70 -31.98
N GLU A 601 -24.28 -17.47 -31.48
CA GLU A 601 -25.17 -16.37 -31.84
C GLU A 601 -24.37 -15.31 -32.59
N TYR A 602 -24.72 -15.09 -33.85
CA TYR A 602 -24.11 -14.06 -34.67
C TYR A 602 -24.84 -12.72 -34.60
N ASP A 603 -24.07 -11.65 -34.54
CA ASP A 603 -24.51 -10.28 -34.77
C ASP A 603 -23.43 -9.55 -35.57
N MET A 604 -23.32 -9.91 -36.85
CA MET A 604 -22.29 -9.36 -37.74
C MET A 604 -22.89 -8.67 -38.98
N PHE A 605 -22.31 -7.53 -39.31
CA PHE A 605 -22.63 -6.71 -40.48
C PHE A 605 -21.34 -6.20 -41.11
N LEU A 606 -20.86 -6.86 -42.17
CA LEU A 606 -19.52 -6.67 -42.75
C LEU A 606 -19.57 -6.38 -44.25
N GLY A 607 -18.62 -5.58 -44.75
CA GLY A 607 -18.51 -5.27 -46.19
C GLY A 607 -18.09 -6.48 -47.02
N THR A 608 -16.92 -7.07 -46.72
CA THR A 608 -16.37 -8.26 -47.37
C THR A 608 -15.63 -9.11 -46.33
N TYR A 609 -15.86 -10.42 -46.30
CA TYR A 609 -15.24 -11.36 -45.36
C TYR A 609 -14.39 -12.41 -46.11
N PRO A 610 -13.05 -12.41 -46.00
CA PRO A 610 -12.21 -13.33 -46.75
C PRO A 610 -12.39 -14.83 -46.41
N GLY A 611 -12.70 -15.18 -45.15
CA GLY A 611 -12.89 -16.57 -44.69
C GLY A 611 -14.35 -17.05 -44.69
N ALA A 612 -14.63 -18.13 -43.95
CA ALA A 612 -15.99 -18.59 -43.66
C ALA A 612 -16.53 -17.96 -42.35
N TYR A 613 -17.85 -17.88 -42.20
CA TYR A 613 -18.47 -17.51 -40.93
C TYR A 613 -18.38 -18.66 -39.93
N LEU A 614 -18.60 -19.88 -40.42
CA LEU A 614 -18.44 -21.11 -39.65
C LEU A 614 -17.61 -22.12 -40.44
N ALA A 615 -16.52 -22.58 -39.84
CA ALA A 615 -15.77 -23.73 -40.32
C ALA A 615 -15.82 -24.86 -39.28
N ILE A 616 -16.07 -26.10 -39.70
CA ILE A 616 -16.00 -27.28 -38.83
C ILE A 616 -14.97 -28.26 -39.40
N ASN A 617 -13.83 -28.36 -38.72
CA ASN A 617 -12.64 -29.00 -39.26
C ASN A 617 -12.12 -30.14 -38.37
N LYS A 618 -11.31 -30.99 -38.98
CA LYS A 618 -10.49 -32.00 -38.32
C LYS A 618 -9.05 -31.87 -38.77
N TYR A 619 -8.11 -31.96 -37.83
CA TYR A 619 -6.68 -31.80 -38.09
C TYR A 619 -5.84 -32.87 -37.38
N ASN A 620 -4.77 -33.29 -38.04
CA ASN A 620 -3.70 -34.07 -37.42
C ASN A 620 -2.84 -33.16 -36.51
N SER A 621 -1.98 -33.76 -35.68
CA SER A 621 -1.18 -33.04 -34.68
C SER A 621 -0.44 -31.82 -35.26
N GLY A 622 -0.73 -30.65 -34.70
CA GLY A 622 -0.07 -29.37 -34.96
C GLY A 622 0.05 -28.58 -33.65
N SER A 623 0.81 -27.47 -33.65
CA SER A 623 0.94 -26.62 -32.47
C SER A 623 -0.41 -25.97 -32.10
N PRO A 624 -0.73 -25.76 -30.81
CA PRO A 624 -1.95 -25.08 -30.41
C PRO A 624 -2.11 -23.73 -31.11
N GLY A 625 -3.19 -23.57 -31.88
CA GLY A 625 -3.46 -22.35 -32.67
C GLY A 625 -2.92 -22.36 -34.11
N ALA A 626 -2.23 -23.41 -34.54
CA ALA A 626 -1.82 -23.68 -35.92
C ALA A 626 -2.08 -25.17 -36.25
N PRO A 627 -3.30 -25.53 -36.65
CA PRO A 627 -3.67 -26.92 -36.87
C PRO A 627 -2.75 -27.60 -37.90
N GLY A 628 -2.49 -28.89 -37.72
CA GLY A 628 -1.67 -29.67 -38.65
C GLY A 628 -2.37 -29.88 -40.00
N ALA A 629 -1.86 -30.82 -40.80
CA ALA A 629 -2.54 -31.18 -42.05
C ALA A 629 -3.99 -31.66 -41.75
N PRO A 630 -4.96 -31.39 -42.65
CA PRO A 630 -6.32 -31.91 -42.51
C PRO A 630 -6.33 -33.42 -42.21
N ASP A 631 -7.18 -33.85 -41.28
CA ASP A 631 -7.32 -35.27 -40.93
C ASP A 631 -8.50 -35.90 -41.66
N ASP A 632 -8.19 -36.79 -42.61
CA ASP A 632 -9.14 -37.52 -43.45
C ASP A 632 -9.51 -38.91 -42.92
N THR A 633 -8.96 -39.29 -41.76
CA THR A 633 -9.10 -40.65 -41.21
C THR A 633 -10.36 -40.81 -40.34
N ALA A 634 -10.84 -42.05 -40.21
CA ALA A 634 -12.01 -42.40 -39.39
C ALA A 634 -11.65 -42.60 -37.92
N ARG A 635 -11.81 -41.55 -37.12
CA ARG A 635 -11.36 -41.51 -35.72
C ARG A 635 -12.45 -41.88 -34.71
N GLY A 636 -13.72 -41.79 -35.09
CA GLY A 636 -14.87 -41.97 -34.21
C GLY A 636 -15.20 -40.75 -33.33
N TYR A 637 -14.77 -39.54 -33.72
CA TYR A 637 -15.14 -38.28 -33.07
C TYR A 637 -16.67 -38.11 -33.03
N ASP A 638 -17.16 -37.46 -31.97
CA ASP A 638 -18.58 -37.25 -31.75
C ASP A 638 -18.87 -35.73 -31.67
N LEU A 639 -19.76 -35.24 -32.53
CA LEU A 639 -20.23 -33.85 -32.54
C LEU A 639 -21.76 -33.85 -32.49
N TYR A 640 -22.33 -33.29 -31.42
CA TYR A 640 -23.78 -33.22 -31.29
C TYR A 640 -24.29 -32.02 -30.52
N ASP A 641 -25.58 -31.71 -30.66
CA ASP A 641 -26.23 -30.58 -30.01
C ASP A 641 -25.48 -29.25 -30.27
N VAL A 642 -25.37 -28.91 -31.56
CA VAL A 642 -24.78 -27.65 -32.01
C VAL A 642 -25.91 -26.77 -32.53
N THR A 643 -26.03 -25.54 -32.03
CA THR A 643 -27.01 -24.56 -32.50
C THR A 643 -26.31 -23.30 -32.99
N ILE A 644 -26.66 -22.85 -34.19
CA ILE A 644 -26.16 -21.64 -34.83
C ILE A 644 -27.34 -20.72 -35.13
N SER A 645 -27.27 -19.46 -34.71
CA SER A 645 -28.37 -18.50 -34.85
C SER A 645 -27.90 -17.06 -35.05
N GLY A 646 -28.84 -16.14 -35.30
CA GLY A 646 -28.56 -14.70 -35.35
C GLY A 646 -28.47 -14.12 -36.76
N ASN A 647 -27.73 -13.01 -36.89
CA ASN A 647 -27.56 -12.28 -38.15
C ASN A 647 -26.10 -12.35 -38.60
N ALA A 648 -25.87 -12.96 -39.75
CA ALA A 648 -24.57 -13.00 -40.40
C ALA A 648 -24.63 -12.36 -41.79
N ASN A 649 -24.53 -11.03 -41.82
CA ASN A 649 -24.69 -10.24 -43.05
C ASN A 649 -23.32 -9.72 -43.51
N GLY A 650 -22.84 -10.18 -44.66
CA GLY A 650 -21.64 -9.63 -45.30
C GLY A 650 -21.22 -10.40 -46.54
N ASN A 651 -20.35 -9.83 -47.37
CA ASN A 651 -19.92 -10.50 -48.60
C ASN A 651 -18.75 -11.45 -48.33
N ALA A 652 -19.04 -12.66 -47.85
CA ALA A 652 -18.02 -13.69 -47.75
C ALA A 652 -17.42 -14.00 -49.14
N VAL A 653 -16.09 -14.04 -49.24
CA VAL A 653 -15.35 -14.36 -50.49
C VAL A 653 -15.28 -15.88 -50.68
N GLN A 654 -15.44 -16.65 -49.61
CA GLN A 654 -15.56 -18.11 -49.60
C GLN A 654 -16.98 -18.55 -49.23
N ASN A 655 -17.18 -19.87 -49.12
CA ASN A 655 -18.43 -20.41 -48.61
C ASN A 655 -18.67 -19.97 -47.17
N CYS A 656 -19.85 -19.44 -46.87
CA CYS A 656 -20.18 -18.89 -45.54
C CYS A 656 -20.12 -19.96 -44.44
N VAL A 657 -20.52 -21.19 -44.75
CA VAL A 657 -20.42 -22.35 -43.87
C VAL A 657 -19.68 -23.46 -44.59
N GLN A 658 -18.62 -23.97 -43.98
CA GLN A 658 -17.80 -25.08 -44.48
C GLN A 658 -17.73 -26.17 -43.41
N ALA A 659 -18.32 -27.34 -43.67
CA ALA A 659 -18.30 -28.43 -42.71
C ALA A 659 -18.47 -29.79 -43.39
N PHE A 660 -18.07 -30.85 -42.70
CA PHE A 660 -18.38 -32.23 -43.08
C PHE A 660 -17.85 -32.67 -44.45
N THR A 661 -16.77 -32.05 -44.95
CA THR A 661 -16.19 -32.32 -46.29
C THR A 661 -15.65 -33.76 -46.43
N SER A 662 -15.65 -34.30 -47.66
CA SER A 662 -15.15 -35.65 -47.99
C SER A 662 -13.68 -35.88 -47.65
N SER A 663 -12.88 -34.82 -47.60
CA SER A 663 -11.49 -34.87 -47.15
C SER A 663 -11.34 -34.94 -45.64
N ASN A 664 -12.40 -34.68 -44.85
CA ASN A 664 -12.24 -34.50 -43.40
C ASN A 664 -13.19 -35.36 -42.55
N TRP A 665 -14.36 -35.82 -43.00
CA TRP A 665 -15.41 -36.34 -42.08
C TRP A 665 -15.88 -37.80 -42.31
N THR A 666 -14.96 -38.73 -42.56
CA THR A 666 -15.29 -40.15 -42.76
C THR A 666 -15.30 -40.92 -41.43
N GLY A 667 -16.36 -41.67 -41.09
CA GLY A 667 -16.38 -42.55 -39.90
C GLY A 667 -16.72 -41.89 -38.54
N GLU A 668 -17.09 -40.62 -38.57
CA GLU A 668 -17.46 -39.85 -37.37
C GLU A 668 -18.96 -39.95 -37.04
N ARG A 669 -19.35 -39.40 -35.89
CA ARG A 669 -20.74 -39.37 -35.42
C ARG A 669 -21.20 -37.93 -35.28
N VAL A 670 -22.05 -37.48 -36.19
CA VAL A 670 -22.63 -36.13 -36.22
C VAL A 670 -24.15 -36.24 -36.09
N ARG A 671 -24.75 -35.49 -35.16
CA ARG A 671 -26.21 -35.41 -34.95
C ARG A 671 -26.62 -34.08 -34.34
N ASP A 672 -27.91 -33.78 -34.34
CA ASP A 672 -28.51 -32.61 -33.67
C ASP A 672 -27.83 -31.25 -33.99
N ILE A 673 -27.43 -31.06 -35.25
CA ILE A 673 -26.88 -29.81 -35.76
C ILE A 673 -28.05 -28.92 -36.20
N LYS A 674 -28.16 -27.72 -35.65
CA LYS A 674 -29.33 -26.84 -35.80
C LYS A 674 -28.88 -25.46 -36.27
N PHE A 675 -29.38 -25.02 -37.41
CA PHE A 675 -29.35 -23.62 -37.83
C PHE A 675 -30.74 -23.04 -37.55
N LYS A 676 -30.84 -22.11 -36.60
CA LYS A 676 -32.12 -21.64 -36.08
C LYS A 676 -32.20 -20.12 -36.04
N ASN A 677 -33.29 -19.53 -36.49
CA ASN A 677 -33.49 -18.07 -36.49
C ASN A 677 -32.28 -17.34 -37.08
N LEU A 678 -31.77 -17.86 -38.19
CA LEU A 678 -30.50 -17.45 -38.77
C LEU A 678 -30.76 -16.70 -40.08
N ASN A 679 -30.29 -15.47 -40.17
CA ASN A 679 -30.34 -14.67 -41.37
C ASN A 679 -28.93 -14.50 -41.92
N MET A 680 -28.71 -14.92 -43.16
CA MET A 680 -27.41 -14.86 -43.83
C MET A 680 -27.55 -14.20 -45.20
N VAL A 681 -26.80 -13.13 -45.41
CA VAL A 681 -26.76 -12.41 -46.69
C VAL A 681 -25.30 -12.30 -47.12
N ALA A 682 -24.97 -12.80 -48.31
CA ALA A 682 -23.63 -12.69 -48.91
C ALA A 682 -23.69 -12.44 -50.42
N ALA A 683 -22.66 -11.79 -50.98
CA ALA A 683 -22.49 -11.69 -52.43
C ALA A 683 -22.01 -13.02 -53.02
N ALA A 684 -22.68 -13.47 -54.08
CA ALA A 684 -22.32 -14.55 -55.01
C ALA A 684 -21.27 -15.59 -54.54
N GLY A 685 -21.71 -16.79 -54.14
CA GLY A 685 -20.89 -17.94 -53.72
C GLY A 685 -21.75 -19.10 -53.22
N SER A 686 -21.17 -20.24 -52.78
CA SER A 686 -21.97 -21.30 -52.13
C SER A 686 -22.13 -20.98 -50.64
N PHE A 687 -23.34 -20.78 -50.12
CA PHE A 687 -23.55 -20.42 -48.71
C PHE A 687 -23.17 -21.56 -47.78
N PHE A 688 -23.65 -22.77 -48.10
CA PHE A 688 -23.34 -23.99 -47.38
C PHE A 688 -22.53 -24.92 -48.29
N ALA A 689 -21.34 -25.29 -47.83
CA ALA A 689 -20.53 -26.38 -48.36
C ALA A 689 -20.51 -27.52 -47.33
N LEU A 690 -21.53 -28.36 -47.37
CA LEU A 690 -21.71 -29.53 -46.50
C LEU A 690 -21.62 -30.80 -47.35
N ASP A 691 -20.78 -31.77 -46.97
CA ASP A 691 -20.55 -33.02 -47.72
C ASP A 691 -21.05 -34.28 -46.98
N GLY A 692 -22.01 -34.13 -46.07
CA GLY A 692 -22.87 -35.20 -45.53
C GLY A 692 -22.23 -36.42 -44.82
N ARG A 693 -20.90 -36.54 -44.78
CA ARG A 693 -20.21 -37.67 -44.15
C ARG A 693 -20.19 -37.55 -42.63
N GLY A 694 -20.31 -38.69 -41.95
CA GLY A 694 -20.33 -38.78 -40.48
C GLY A 694 -21.70 -38.51 -39.84
N PHE A 695 -22.70 -38.03 -40.58
CA PHE A 695 -24.06 -37.90 -40.04
C PHE A 695 -24.66 -39.26 -39.73
N MET A 696 -25.15 -39.43 -38.50
CA MET A 696 -25.86 -40.64 -38.13
C MET A 696 -27.23 -40.70 -38.83
N THR A 697 -27.66 -41.88 -39.24
CA THR A 697 -28.87 -42.10 -40.07
C THR A 697 -30.20 -41.87 -39.34
N SER A 698 -30.19 -41.27 -38.16
CA SER A 698 -31.39 -40.89 -37.40
C SER A 698 -32.05 -39.65 -38.02
N THR A 699 -33.38 -39.65 -38.09
CA THR A 699 -34.16 -38.56 -38.68
C THR A 699 -33.90 -37.23 -37.95
N GLY A 700 -33.51 -36.16 -38.67
CA GLY A 700 -33.38 -34.80 -38.11
C GLY A 700 -32.02 -34.43 -37.50
N ALA A 701 -30.96 -35.17 -37.83
CA ALA A 701 -29.60 -34.87 -37.38
C ALA A 701 -29.02 -33.53 -37.92
N LEU A 702 -29.64 -32.93 -38.95
CA LEU A 702 -29.39 -31.56 -39.41
C LEU A 702 -30.72 -30.81 -39.59
N LEU A 703 -30.94 -29.74 -38.84
CA LEU A 703 -32.17 -28.94 -38.84
C LEU A 703 -31.90 -27.50 -39.28
N PHE A 704 -32.71 -26.99 -40.20
CA PHE A 704 -32.81 -25.57 -40.52
C PHE A 704 -34.21 -25.07 -40.12
N GLU A 705 -34.29 -24.16 -39.15
CA GLU A 705 -35.56 -23.63 -38.62
C GLU A 705 -35.56 -22.09 -38.64
N ASN A 706 -36.51 -21.45 -39.33
CA ASN A 706 -36.58 -19.99 -39.50
C ASN A 706 -35.29 -19.40 -40.07
N VAL A 707 -34.80 -19.97 -41.17
CA VAL A 707 -33.54 -19.56 -41.80
C VAL A 707 -33.80 -18.80 -43.10
N ASN A 708 -33.14 -17.66 -43.30
CA ASN A 708 -33.24 -16.85 -44.50
C ASN A 708 -31.87 -16.70 -45.18
N ILE A 709 -31.71 -17.25 -46.38
CA ILE A 709 -30.43 -17.32 -47.11
C ILE A 709 -30.64 -16.92 -48.58
N ALA A 710 -29.71 -16.13 -49.16
CA ALA A 710 -29.80 -15.74 -50.57
C ALA A 710 -28.46 -15.54 -51.30
N PRO A 711 -28.20 -16.10 -52.51
CA PRO A 711 -28.47 -17.43 -53.08
C PRO A 711 -27.22 -18.33 -53.29
N ALA A 712 -27.47 -19.64 -53.33
CA ALA A 712 -26.73 -20.78 -53.91
C ALA A 712 -26.11 -21.71 -52.87
N ASP A 713 -26.61 -22.95 -52.80
CA ASP A 713 -26.11 -23.99 -51.91
C ASP A 713 -25.38 -25.09 -52.70
N SER A 714 -24.38 -25.69 -52.07
CA SER A 714 -23.76 -26.95 -52.48
C SER A 714 -23.86 -27.94 -51.32
N LEU A 715 -25.06 -28.50 -51.12
CA LEU A 715 -25.30 -29.59 -50.16
C LEU A 715 -25.07 -30.92 -50.89
N VAL A 716 -23.87 -31.46 -50.75
CA VAL A 716 -23.45 -32.68 -51.46
C VAL A 716 -23.48 -33.85 -50.48
N ASN A 717 -23.88 -35.04 -50.91
CA ASN A 717 -23.84 -36.29 -50.12
C ASN A 717 -24.55 -36.28 -48.74
N ILE A 718 -25.42 -35.32 -48.43
CA ILE A 718 -26.23 -35.35 -47.20
C ILE A 718 -27.28 -36.47 -47.34
N PRO A 719 -27.31 -37.48 -46.45
CA PRO A 719 -28.34 -38.51 -46.50
C PRO A 719 -29.73 -37.89 -46.38
N GLN A 720 -30.66 -38.26 -47.26
CA GLN A 720 -31.97 -37.60 -47.37
C GLN A 720 -32.85 -37.68 -46.11
N ASN A 721 -32.49 -38.51 -45.12
CA ASN A 721 -33.23 -38.71 -43.87
C ASN A 721 -32.67 -37.83 -42.72
N VAL A 722 -31.46 -37.30 -42.89
CA VAL A 722 -30.73 -36.51 -41.88
C VAL A 722 -31.26 -35.07 -41.82
N LEU A 723 -31.77 -34.57 -42.94
CA LEU A 723 -32.05 -33.16 -43.18
C LEU A 723 -33.53 -32.79 -42.92
N MET A 724 -33.76 -31.76 -42.11
CA MET A 724 -35.08 -31.19 -41.85
C MET A 724 -35.09 -29.68 -42.08
N TYR A 725 -36.14 -29.17 -42.71
CA TYR A 725 -36.40 -27.74 -42.90
C TYR A 725 -37.71 -27.34 -42.24
N ARG A 726 -37.75 -26.16 -41.61
CA ARG A 726 -38.96 -25.53 -41.05
C ARG A 726 -38.90 -24.04 -41.33
N ASN A 727 -39.82 -23.51 -42.13
CA ASN A 727 -39.88 -22.07 -42.44
C ASN A 727 -38.52 -21.50 -42.90
N ALA A 728 -37.88 -22.18 -43.85
CA ALA A 728 -36.59 -21.78 -44.41
C ALA A 728 -36.76 -21.32 -45.87
N THR A 729 -36.16 -20.18 -46.23
CA THR A 729 -36.24 -19.59 -47.58
C THR A 729 -34.85 -19.56 -48.22
N PHE A 730 -34.73 -20.14 -49.42
CA PHE A 730 -33.50 -20.19 -50.22
C PHE A 730 -33.77 -19.55 -51.59
N SER A 731 -33.01 -18.52 -51.97
CA SER A 731 -33.37 -17.70 -53.14
C SER A 731 -32.94 -18.25 -54.51
N THR A 732 -32.13 -19.32 -54.58
CA THR A 732 -31.93 -20.11 -55.81
C THR A 732 -32.18 -21.57 -55.50
N GLY A 733 -33.01 -22.21 -56.31
CA GLY A 733 -33.46 -23.59 -56.08
C GLY A 733 -32.32 -24.56 -55.77
N ARG A 734 -32.58 -25.39 -54.76
CA ARG A 734 -31.81 -26.54 -54.27
C ARG A 734 -30.95 -27.22 -55.35
N ARG A 735 -29.69 -27.51 -55.01
CA ARG A 735 -28.93 -28.68 -55.52
C ARG A 735 -28.81 -29.69 -54.39
N ASP A 736 -29.93 -30.34 -54.05
CA ASP A 736 -29.82 -31.72 -53.56
C ASP A 736 -29.33 -32.51 -54.77
N GLY A 737 -28.38 -33.44 -54.61
CA GLY A 737 -27.85 -34.25 -55.72
C GLY A 737 -28.97 -34.66 -56.70
N ASP A 738 -28.89 -34.09 -57.91
CA ASP A 738 -29.74 -34.31 -59.09
C ASP A 738 -31.22 -33.85 -59.08
N VAL A 739 -31.51 -32.58 -58.80
CA VAL A 739 -32.71 -31.94 -59.37
C VAL A 739 -32.35 -31.10 -60.60
N THR A 740 -32.27 -31.75 -61.76
CA THR A 740 -32.16 -31.08 -63.06
C THR A 740 -33.52 -30.64 -63.58
N GLY A 741 -33.61 -29.44 -64.16
CA GLY A 741 -34.76 -29.01 -64.98
C GLY A 741 -35.66 -27.93 -64.37
N ASN A 742 -36.94 -27.98 -64.73
CA ASN A 742 -37.94 -26.90 -64.61
C ASN A 742 -38.68 -26.86 -63.25
N TRP A 743 -38.07 -27.24 -62.12
CA TRP A 743 -38.75 -27.37 -60.82
C TRP A 743 -38.17 -26.45 -59.71
N ILE A 744 -39.04 -26.00 -58.80
CA ILE A 744 -38.83 -25.28 -57.54
C ILE A 744 -39.31 -26.20 -56.41
N ILE A 745 -38.65 -26.14 -55.25
CA ILE A 745 -38.99 -26.96 -54.09
C ILE A 745 -39.12 -26.04 -52.86
N THR A 746 -40.13 -26.25 -52.03
CA THR A 746 -40.40 -25.55 -50.77
C THR A 746 -40.79 -26.59 -49.72
N TYR A 747 -40.43 -26.36 -48.44
CA TYR A 747 -40.73 -27.29 -47.35
C TYR A 747 -41.69 -26.62 -46.35
N PRO A 748 -43.01 -26.75 -46.56
CA PRO A 748 -43.99 -26.07 -45.72
C PRO A 748 -44.15 -26.71 -44.33
N SER A 749 -43.82 -28.01 -44.17
CA SER A 749 -43.93 -28.73 -42.90
C SER A 749 -43.00 -29.96 -42.85
N PRO A 750 -42.70 -30.51 -41.64
CA PRO A 750 -41.80 -31.66 -41.51
C PRO A 750 -42.28 -32.87 -42.31
N GLY A 751 -41.39 -33.47 -43.10
CA GLY A 751 -41.70 -34.66 -43.88
C GLY A 751 -42.55 -34.41 -45.13
N ILE A 752 -42.82 -33.15 -45.50
CA ILE A 752 -43.51 -32.77 -46.74
C ILE A 752 -42.68 -31.77 -47.53
N ALA A 753 -42.45 -32.08 -48.80
CA ALA A 753 -41.85 -31.21 -49.80
C ALA A 753 -42.91 -30.78 -50.81
N HIS A 754 -43.15 -29.48 -50.93
CA HIS A 754 -43.94 -28.88 -51.99
C HIS A 754 -43.03 -28.61 -53.19
N VAL A 755 -43.26 -29.25 -54.33
CA VAL A 755 -42.51 -28.98 -55.56
C VAL A 755 -43.40 -28.27 -56.56
N ALA A 756 -42.90 -27.29 -57.31
CA ALA A 756 -43.67 -26.52 -58.30
C ALA A 756 -42.83 -26.20 -59.54
N THR A 757 -43.42 -26.09 -60.72
CA THR A 757 -42.68 -25.79 -61.95
C THR A 757 -42.21 -24.33 -62.00
N LYS A 758 -40.95 -24.07 -62.41
CA LYS A 758 -40.37 -22.71 -62.57
C LYS A 758 -41.04 -21.94 -63.69
N THR A 759 -41.27 -22.61 -64.80
CA THR A 759 -41.99 -22.09 -65.97
C THR A 759 -43.12 -23.04 -66.32
N PRO A 760 -44.22 -22.54 -66.89
CA PRO A 760 -45.33 -23.41 -67.29
C PRO A 760 -44.86 -24.52 -68.25
N VAL A 761 -45.35 -25.75 -68.04
CA VAL A 761 -45.00 -26.91 -68.86
C VAL A 761 -46.02 -27.08 -69.99
N PRO A 762 -45.60 -27.09 -71.27
CA PRO A 762 -46.49 -27.35 -72.39
C PRO A 762 -46.88 -28.83 -72.44
N ILE A 763 -48.18 -29.09 -72.50
CA ILE A 763 -48.78 -30.43 -72.55
C ILE A 763 -49.67 -30.51 -73.77
N ALA A 764 -49.57 -31.61 -74.53
CA ALA A 764 -50.39 -31.86 -75.72
C ALA A 764 -51.71 -32.59 -75.37
N PRO A 765 -52.72 -32.61 -76.27
CA PRO A 765 -54.02 -33.27 -76.03
C PRO A 765 -53.96 -34.78 -75.72
N GLY A 766 -52.85 -35.46 -76.08
CA GLY A 766 -52.59 -36.87 -75.76
C GLY A 766 -51.83 -37.10 -74.44
N GLY A 767 -51.42 -36.03 -73.77
CA GLY A 767 -50.66 -36.06 -72.53
C GLY A 767 -49.14 -36.07 -72.70
N THR A 768 -48.46 -35.67 -71.64
CA THR A 768 -46.99 -35.70 -71.52
C THR A 768 -46.64 -36.42 -70.22
N GLN A 769 -45.63 -37.29 -70.27
CA GLN A 769 -45.08 -37.88 -69.05
C GLN A 769 -44.28 -36.81 -68.30
N VAL A 770 -44.68 -36.53 -67.08
CA VAL A 770 -44.06 -35.56 -66.20
C VAL A 770 -43.35 -36.32 -65.08
N GLN A 771 -42.05 -36.13 -65.00
CA GLN A 771 -41.22 -36.72 -63.96
C GLN A 771 -40.99 -35.69 -62.85
N LEU A 772 -41.38 -36.07 -61.63
CA LEU A 772 -41.10 -35.31 -60.42
C LEU A 772 -39.62 -35.42 -60.09
N PRO A 773 -39.07 -34.37 -59.45
CA PRO A 773 -37.64 -34.31 -59.12
C PRO A 773 -37.18 -35.40 -58.15
N PHE A 774 -38.09 -36.08 -57.44
CA PHE A 774 -37.84 -37.26 -56.59
C PHE A 774 -39.16 -38.01 -56.31
N SER A 775 -39.09 -39.27 -55.89
CA SER A 775 -40.26 -40.09 -55.52
C SER A 775 -40.81 -39.77 -54.12
N ASP A 776 -42.10 -40.01 -53.89
CA ASP A 776 -42.66 -40.11 -52.53
C ASP A 776 -42.04 -41.31 -51.80
N LYS A 777 -41.38 -41.05 -50.67
CA LYS A 777 -40.62 -42.07 -49.91
C LYS A 777 -41.49 -43.09 -49.20
N ARG A 778 -42.80 -42.85 -49.07
CA ARG A 778 -43.75 -43.83 -48.52
C ARG A 778 -44.27 -44.80 -49.57
N GLY A 779 -43.83 -44.67 -50.83
CA GLY A 779 -44.32 -45.45 -51.95
C GLY A 779 -45.76 -45.10 -52.36
N THR A 780 -46.32 -44.02 -51.80
CA THR A 780 -47.63 -43.49 -52.18
C THR A 780 -47.53 -42.59 -53.40
N ASN A 781 -48.64 -42.34 -54.09
CA ASN A 781 -48.66 -41.32 -55.12
C ASN A 781 -48.65 -39.93 -54.46
N PRO A 782 -47.78 -39.00 -54.90
CA PRO A 782 -47.73 -37.65 -54.36
C PRO A 782 -49.02 -36.90 -54.68
N ALA A 783 -49.38 -35.89 -53.89
CA ALA A 783 -50.56 -35.07 -54.18
C ALA A 783 -50.22 -34.02 -55.23
N VAL A 784 -50.51 -34.30 -56.50
CA VAL A 784 -50.21 -33.39 -57.62
C VAL A 784 -51.34 -32.38 -57.83
N PHE A 785 -50.98 -31.11 -57.92
CA PHE A 785 -51.82 -29.99 -58.29
C PHE A 785 -51.42 -29.46 -59.67
N TYR A 786 -52.40 -29.05 -60.46
CA TYR A 786 -52.16 -28.53 -61.80
C TYR A 786 -53.16 -27.43 -62.15
N ALA A 787 -52.69 -26.41 -62.87
CA ALA A 787 -53.52 -25.30 -63.33
C ALA A 787 -53.20 -24.95 -64.80
N PRO A 788 -54.15 -25.09 -65.74
CA PRO A 788 -53.97 -24.66 -67.14
C PRO A 788 -53.90 -23.14 -67.25
N ILE A 789 -53.06 -22.65 -68.15
CA ILE A 789 -52.94 -21.23 -68.50
C ILE A 789 -53.60 -21.00 -69.86
N GLY A 790 -54.62 -20.14 -69.91
CA GLY A 790 -55.21 -19.67 -71.17
C GLY A 790 -56.47 -20.40 -71.67
N GLY A 791 -57.12 -21.25 -70.86
CA GLY A 791 -58.43 -21.82 -71.22
C GLY A 791 -58.96 -22.88 -70.26
N ALA A 792 -60.29 -23.02 -70.17
CA ALA A 792 -60.95 -24.07 -69.39
C ALA A 792 -60.94 -25.39 -70.19
N VAL A 793 -60.20 -26.39 -69.71
CA VAL A 793 -60.15 -27.74 -70.28
C VAL A 793 -60.41 -28.78 -69.20
N THR A 794 -60.94 -29.93 -69.59
CA THR A 794 -60.97 -31.11 -68.72
C THR A 794 -59.59 -31.76 -68.74
N VAL A 795 -59.02 -31.98 -67.56
CA VAL A 795 -57.67 -32.49 -67.37
C VAL A 795 -57.74 -33.89 -66.75
N ALA A 796 -56.89 -34.81 -67.22
CA ALA A 796 -56.75 -36.14 -66.65
C ALA A 796 -55.33 -36.34 -66.11
N LEU A 797 -55.24 -36.95 -64.93
CA LEU A 797 -53.99 -37.24 -64.23
C LEU A 797 -53.92 -38.75 -63.96
N ASN A 798 -52.85 -39.39 -64.43
CA ASN A 798 -52.61 -40.83 -64.22
C ASN A 798 -51.21 -41.04 -63.63
N TYR A 799 -51.12 -41.63 -62.44
CA TYR A 799 -49.83 -41.95 -61.81
C TYR A 799 -49.25 -43.24 -62.39
N ASN A 800 -48.00 -43.18 -62.86
CA ASN A 800 -47.27 -44.34 -63.37
C ASN A 800 -46.42 -44.96 -62.25
N THR A 801 -45.76 -44.11 -61.46
CA THR A 801 -44.95 -44.48 -60.27
C THR A 801 -45.04 -43.35 -59.23
N ALA A 802 -44.44 -43.54 -58.05
CA ALA A 802 -44.30 -42.51 -57.03
C ALA A 802 -43.48 -41.27 -57.46
N GLN A 803 -42.82 -41.31 -58.63
CA GLN A 803 -42.04 -40.20 -59.20
C GLN A 803 -42.54 -39.73 -60.58
N THR A 804 -43.36 -40.52 -61.26
CA THR A 804 -43.71 -40.24 -62.65
C THR A 804 -45.21 -40.34 -62.84
N PHE A 805 -45.83 -39.33 -63.44
CA PHE A 805 -47.24 -39.32 -63.80
C PHE A 805 -47.42 -38.79 -65.22
N THR A 806 -48.57 -39.05 -65.81
CA THR A 806 -48.97 -38.51 -67.10
C THR A 806 -50.10 -37.51 -66.88
N LEU A 807 -49.94 -36.31 -67.42
CA LEU A 807 -50.95 -35.24 -67.38
C LEU A 807 -51.41 -34.95 -68.81
N SER A 808 -52.73 -34.95 -69.05
CA SER A 808 -53.34 -34.73 -70.37
C SER A 808 -54.59 -33.86 -70.31
N HIS A 809 -55.02 -33.28 -71.44
CA HIS A 809 -56.20 -32.42 -71.52
C HIS A 809 -57.02 -32.65 -72.79
N ASN A 810 -58.30 -32.26 -72.80
CA ASN A 810 -59.19 -32.41 -73.97
C ASN A 810 -59.19 -31.24 -74.98
N GLY A 811 -58.45 -30.15 -74.73
CA GLY A 811 -58.31 -29.03 -75.67
C GLY A 811 -57.64 -29.42 -77.01
N ALA A 812 -57.92 -28.69 -78.09
CA ALA A 812 -57.47 -29.03 -79.45
C ALA A 812 -55.98 -28.73 -79.75
N GLY A 813 -55.31 -27.91 -78.93
CA GLY A 813 -53.90 -27.54 -79.08
C GLY A 813 -53.14 -27.63 -77.76
N ALA A 814 -51.81 -27.60 -77.79
CA ALA A 814 -50.99 -27.69 -76.58
C ALA A 814 -51.27 -26.53 -75.61
N LEU A 815 -51.37 -26.84 -74.32
CA LEU A 815 -51.61 -25.87 -73.25
C LEU A 815 -50.49 -25.89 -72.22
N ASN A 816 -50.22 -24.73 -71.65
CA ASN A 816 -49.21 -24.57 -70.60
C ASN A 816 -49.83 -24.81 -69.23
N PHE A 817 -49.16 -25.60 -68.38
CA PHE A 817 -49.62 -25.89 -67.03
C PHE A 817 -48.59 -25.45 -65.99
N ASN A 818 -49.08 -24.78 -64.95
CA ASN A 818 -48.36 -24.74 -63.69
C ASN A 818 -48.63 -26.05 -62.97
N ILE A 819 -47.58 -26.77 -62.61
CA ILE A 819 -47.68 -28.06 -61.93
C ILE A 819 -47.00 -27.91 -60.59
N SER A 820 -47.66 -28.36 -59.53
CA SER A 820 -47.03 -28.56 -58.23
C SER A 820 -47.41 -29.90 -57.62
N ALA A 821 -46.68 -30.36 -56.62
CA ALA A 821 -46.99 -31.58 -55.90
C ALA A 821 -46.50 -31.52 -54.46
N ASP A 822 -47.27 -32.08 -53.53
CA ASP A 822 -46.80 -32.38 -52.18
C ASP A 822 -46.27 -33.81 -52.13
N ILE A 823 -45.00 -33.95 -51.78
CA ILE A 823 -44.26 -35.21 -51.70
C ILE A 823 -43.90 -35.46 -50.25
N TYR A 824 -44.08 -36.68 -49.77
CA TYR A 824 -43.60 -37.06 -48.45
C TYR A 824 -42.13 -37.48 -48.51
N VAL A 825 -41.30 -36.77 -47.72
CA VAL A 825 -39.82 -36.87 -47.69
C VAL A 825 -39.30 -37.44 -46.39
#